data_AF-A0A317DDD0-F1
#
_entry.id   AF-A0A317DDD0-F1
#
_cell.length_a   1.000
_cell.length_b   1.000
_cell.length_c   1.000
_cell.angle_alpha   90.00
_cell.angle_beta   90.00
_cell.angle_gamma   90.00
#
_symmetry.space_group_name_H-M   'P 1'
#
loop_
_entity.id
_entity.type
_entity.pdbx_description
1 polymer ?
#
loop_
_entity_poly.entity_id
_entity_poly.type
_entity_poly.pdbx_seq_one_letter_code
_entity_poly.pdbx_strand_id
1 'polypeptide(L)'
;MPSDYKSIRQDNIREYGEGTRHLDFLQRLYADRTHFILELLQNAEDAQASHVTFTLHPDRLVVEHDGRPFNERDVRGICGVDASTKTSELTSIGKFGIGFKSVYAYTLAPTVHSGSEHFRIRHYVRPEAADVPPDLPDGLTRFEFPFDRENVPVETAYTEIGAGLKRFDPVALLFLQHVRQVMVVGGSGAVTFTRLERGELSPDVELVVRQNDRVINHQYWEVFRRSLDGIGHPGRRVEMAFKRTSGAPDAPVERIPHAPLVVYFPTDKPSGLGFLLQAPLRTTPARDNIPERDPDNARVIVEAGHLLIEALEELRRKGRLGLDVLDVLPITAVDFPEGSLLRPLFDALLEAVRTRPLLPVAGPLGHAPATRMRLARSAGLRELLTPEQLGALEGTVEPLQWQPARLTRERNRDLWDYLHDVVDIDELDAEWLVDQLDRTFLESAQDAWLVQLYRFLAQSPALWRRPRPPWNRPGPARELPTIRLCDGRHVVPFGADGRPQAYLPGPVSSSFPTVRTEVAANAEARAFLEELGLSEPDAVDEVLEYVVPKYDNPSTAIDDEQHDDDLAKIFRAMQAATRRRRDTLVEVLRNTPFLQCRPAGSSALSFRSPTVAYWSHEDLEHYFLPSPHCWFLHERYRPYQQELSVLGVAQAVRVLSSPPNPLGHVVIRADWGDHSRGLHGFDPNLRFAGLKAAVTRPDRRRSTYIWNHLLLPYASRLRGIVESSGRQDYSNSKSVETMSEALEVLITHAWIPTAAGEFVEPAKLSLDDLPDDFESSQALADALGMVSSAIVQVSTELNLSVATLRFLAENPDAAAELDQMRQRQEQKEQDDAQPPPGAALTPEGYADALKDAFDKPAVHGEPEAAPVSSGGRVVAPAVRRQRTRDAISDDLSEEPAWRDRFRVIGRKVWDGKDPAVRQFLLEQYAGRCQICTASFPKRDGTPYFEVVHLVSHTAAAWVDRAGNTLCLCPTCTSKFLHGQVESGDLLEQIQQWKTIAEGGEGNGLRIQLCGSPVVVSYTEKHLLDLQEMTRTDEATVPGT
;
A
#
# COMPACT_ATOMS: atom_id res chain seq x y z
N MET A 1 -67.80 66.18 20.41
CA MET A 1 -68.18 67.34 19.58
C MET A 1 -67.12 67.44 18.49
N PRO A 2 -67.49 67.72 17.24
CA PRO A 2 -66.52 67.91 16.16
C PRO A 2 -65.58 69.08 16.46
N SER A 3 -64.36 69.00 15.95
CA SER A 3 -63.37 70.06 16.03
C SER A 3 -63.80 71.29 15.23
N ASP A 4 -63.30 72.48 15.60
CA ASP A 4 -63.52 73.70 14.81
C ASP A 4 -62.57 73.73 13.60
N TYR A 5 -62.98 73.05 12.52
CA TYR A 5 -62.21 73.02 11.28
C TYR A 5 -61.96 74.42 10.70
N LYS A 6 -62.86 75.39 10.94
CA LYS A 6 -62.68 76.76 10.44
C LYS A 6 -61.52 77.44 11.17
N SER A 7 -61.44 77.28 12.48
CA SER A 7 -60.30 77.77 13.28
C SER A 7 -59.00 77.10 12.85
N ILE A 8 -58.97 75.76 12.78
CA ILE A 8 -57.75 75.02 12.38
C ILE A 8 -57.27 75.44 10.97
N ARG A 9 -58.21 75.63 10.03
CA ARG A 9 -57.89 76.10 8.68
C ARG A 9 -57.31 77.51 8.67
N GLN A 10 -57.83 78.42 9.50
CA GLN A 10 -57.31 79.78 9.61
C GLN A 10 -55.90 79.79 10.21
N ASP A 11 -55.66 78.98 11.23
CA ASP A 11 -54.33 78.79 11.82
C ASP A 11 -53.33 78.29 10.77
N ASN A 12 -53.71 77.26 9.99
CA ASN A 12 -52.84 76.69 8.96
C ASN A 12 -52.60 77.66 7.79
N ILE A 13 -53.58 78.50 7.41
CA ILE A 13 -53.36 79.56 6.41
C ILE A 13 -52.39 80.62 6.95
N ARG A 14 -52.47 80.96 8.24
CA ARG A 14 -51.56 81.90 8.87
C ARG A 14 -50.13 81.35 8.95
N GLU A 15 -49.97 80.06 9.24
CA GLU A 15 -48.67 79.40 9.40
C GLU A 15 -47.98 79.10 8.07
N TYR A 16 -48.70 78.49 7.11
CA TYR A 16 -48.13 78.02 5.84
C TYR A 16 -48.41 78.97 4.65
N GLY A 17 -49.24 80.00 4.84
CA GLY A 17 -49.59 80.97 3.82
C GLY A 17 -50.76 80.58 2.90
N GLU A 18 -51.19 81.54 2.07
CA GLU A 18 -52.31 81.36 1.14
C GLU A 18 -51.97 80.49 -0.07
N GLY A 19 -50.70 80.47 -0.51
CA GLY A 19 -50.23 79.64 -1.61
C GLY A 19 -49.55 78.35 -1.15
N THR A 20 -50.07 77.19 -1.55
CA THR A 20 -49.57 75.87 -1.08
C THR A 20 -48.64 75.15 -2.06
N ARG A 21 -48.22 75.80 -3.17
CA ARG A 21 -47.30 75.19 -4.16
C ARG A 21 -45.97 74.76 -3.57
N HIS A 22 -45.48 75.48 -2.55
CA HIS A 22 -44.25 75.12 -1.85
C HIS A 22 -44.38 73.83 -1.03
N LEU A 23 -45.59 73.27 -0.85
CA LEU A 23 -45.82 71.98 -0.18
C LEU A 23 -45.88 70.82 -1.19
N ASP A 24 -45.87 71.10 -2.51
CA ASP A 24 -45.92 70.06 -3.54
C ASP A 24 -44.67 69.16 -3.54
N PHE A 25 -43.57 69.54 -2.89
CA PHE A 25 -42.42 68.62 -2.73
C PHE A 25 -42.73 67.46 -1.78
N LEU A 26 -43.71 67.59 -0.87
CA LEU A 26 -44.07 66.54 0.09
C LEU A 26 -44.54 65.25 -0.60
N GLN A 27 -45.11 65.35 -1.81
CA GLN A 27 -45.49 64.19 -2.63
C GLN A 27 -44.27 63.46 -3.24
N ARG A 28 -43.07 64.06 -3.22
CA ARG A 28 -41.83 63.54 -3.82
C ARG A 28 -40.80 63.09 -2.78
N LEU A 29 -41.17 63.08 -1.49
CA LEU A 29 -40.26 62.67 -0.42
C LEU A 29 -39.93 61.18 -0.44
N TYR A 30 -40.82 60.37 -1.00
CA TYR A 30 -40.63 58.92 -1.12
C TYR A 30 -40.42 58.55 -2.59
N ALA A 31 -39.46 57.64 -2.85
CA ALA A 31 -39.19 57.14 -4.19
C ALA A 31 -40.35 56.27 -4.73
N ASP A 32 -41.02 55.52 -3.84
CA ASP A 32 -42.25 54.79 -4.14
C ASP A 32 -43.48 55.63 -3.73
N ARG A 33 -44.35 55.94 -4.70
CA ARG A 33 -45.57 56.71 -4.49
C ARG A 33 -46.60 55.97 -3.61
N THR A 34 -46.50 54.65 -3.49
CA THR A 34 -47.39 53.80 -2.68
C THR A 34 -46.94 53.63 -1.22
N HIS A 35 -45.85 54.28 -0.80
CA HIS A 35 -45.33 54.23 0.58
C HIS A 35 -46.37 54.65 1.64
N PHE A 36 -47.37 55.45 1.26
CA PHE A 36 -48.46 55.86 2.15
C PHE A 36 -49.22 54.67 2.77
N ILE A 37 -49.21 53.48 2.16
CA ILE A 37 -49.87 52.28 2.69
C ILE A 37 -49.28 51.91 4.06
N LEU A 38 -47.95 51.92 4.20
CA LEU A 38 -47.28 51.62 5.46
C LEU A 38 -47.48 52.75 6.49
N GLU A 39 -47.53 54.01 6.04
CA GLU A 39 -47.84 55.16 6.91
C GLU A 39 -49.27 55.09 7.47
N LEU A 40 -50.25 54.65 6.66
CA LEU A 40 -51.62 54.44 7.13
C LEU A 40 -51.70 53.29 8.13
N LEU A 41 -50.94 52.21 7.91
CA LEU A 41 -50.84 51.11 8.86
C LEU A 41 -50.21 51.57 10.18
N GLN A 42 -49.19 52.43 10.12
CA GLN A 42 -48.60 53.03 11.31
C GLN A 42 -49.58 53.93 12.06
N ASN A 43 -50.34 54.77 11.35
CA ASN A 43 -51.37 55.60 11.98
C ASN A 43 -52.42 54.75 12.69
N ALA A 44 -52.79 53.61 12.10
CA ALA A 44 -53.69 52.65 12.74
C ALA A 44 -53.04 52.02 13.99
N GLU A 45 -51.76 51.63 13.93
CA GLU A 45 -50.98 51.13 15.06
C GLU A 45 -50.89 52.16 16.21
N ASP A 46 -50.60 53.42 15.90
CA ASP A 46 -50.53 54.53 16.87
C ASP A 46 -51.92 54.86 17.46
N ALA A 47 -52.98 54.61 16.69
CA ALA A 47 -54.36 54.65 17.16
C ALA A 47 -54.76 53.38 17.94
N GLN A 48 -53.84 52.44 18.15
CA GLN A 48 -54.06 51.16 18.82
C GLN A 48 -55.13 50.28 18.15
N ALA A 49 -55.26 50.38 16.83
CA ALA A 49 -56.11 49.50 16.05
C ALA A 49 -55.65 48.04 16.15
N SER A 50 -56.59 47.11 16.15
CA SER A 50 -56.33 45.68 16.02
C SER A 50 -56.52 45.18 14.59
N HIS A 51 -57.44 45.79 13.83
CA HIS A 51 -57.81 45.38 12.48
C HIS A 51 -57.77 46.58 11.52
N VAL A 52 -57.17 46.38 10.35
CA VAL A 52 -57.12 47.38 9.26
C VAL A 52 -57.59 46.75 7.96
N THR A 53 -58.47 47.44 7.23
CA THR A 53 -58.99 46.99 5.93
C THR A 53 -58.67 48.01 4.85
N PHE A 54 -58.01 47.59 3.78
CA PHE A 54 -57.81 48.36 2.56
C PHE A 54 -58.76 47.85 1.49
N THR A 55 -59.68 48.68 1.02
CA THR A 55 -60.63 48.36 -0.05
C THR A 55 -60.35 49.22 -1.28
N LEU A 56 -59.85 48.58 -2.34
CA LEU A 56 -59.49 49.26 -3.59
C LEU A 56 -60.66 49.22 -4.59
N HIS A 57 -61.29 50.36 -4.82
CA HIS A 57 -62.30 50.57 -5.87
C HIS A 57 -61.65 51.13 -7.15
N PRO A 58 -62.31 51.04 -8.32
CA PRO A 58 -61.79 51.60 -9.56
C PRO A 58 -61.45 53.09 -9.49
N ASP A 59 -62.19 53.86 -8.70
CA ASP A 59 -62.14 55.33 -8.63
C ASP A 59 -61.56 55.88 -7.32
N ARG A 60 -61.33 55.03 -6.31
CA ARG A 60 -60.85 55.45 -4.98
C ARG A 60 -60.25 54.29 -4.17
N LEU A 61 -59.44 54.63 -3.18
CA LEU A 61 -59.04 53.71 -2.10
C LEU A 61 -59.77 54.08 -0.81
N VAL A 62 -60.36 53.08 -0.14
CA VAL A 62 -60.97 53.22 1.18
C VAL A 62 -60.12 52.45 2.19
N VAL A 63 -59.78 53.06 3.33
CA VAL A 63 -59.01 52.42 4.40
C VAL A 63 -59.77 52.55 5.71
N GLU A 64 -60.03 51.43 6.38
CA GLU A 64 -60.82 51.37 7.61
C GLU A 64 -60.03 50.72 8.73
N HIS A 65 -60.15 51.22 9.96
CA HIS A 65 -59.56 50.56 11.14
C HIS A 65 -60.40 50.76 12.41
N ASP A 66 -60.22 49.87 13.38
CA ASP A 66 -60.93 49.82 14.68
C ASP A 66 -60.17 50.51 15.82
N GLY A 67 -59.25 51.41 15.47
CA GLY A 67 -58.47 52.18 16.43
C GLY A 67 -59.28 53.25 17.16
N ARG A 68 -58.68 53.92 18.14
CA ARG A 68 -59.32 55.02 18.87
C ARG A 68 -59.82 56.11 17.91
N PRO A 69 -61.01 56.71 18.16
CA PRO A 69 -61.49 57.82 17.34
C PRO A 69 -60.54 59.03 17.36
N PHE A 70 -60.57 59.82 16.29
CA PHE A 70 -59.85 61.08 16.19
C PHE A 70 -60.33 62.07 17.25
N ASN A 71 -59.37 62.85 17.77
CA ASN A 71 -59.62 64.05 18.55
C ASN A 71 -59.03 65.28 17.84
N GLU A 72 -59.26 66.49 18.38
CA GLU A 72 -58.75 67.73 17.78
C GLU A 72 -57.23 67.72 17.57
N ARG A 73 -56.46 67.09 18.46
CA ARG A 73 -55.00 66.97 18.32
C ARG A 73 -54.63 66.12 17.10
N ASP A 74 -55.36 65.04 16.84
CA ASP A 74 -55.15 64.22 15.65
C ASP A 74 -55.54 64.98 14.38
N VAL A 75 -56.64 65.75 14.40
CA VAL A 75 -57.06 66.61 13.28
C VAL A 75 -56.00 67.68 12.97
N ARG A 76 -55.47 68.35 13.99
CA ARG A 76 -54.37 69.31 13.83
C ARG A 76 -53.10 68.63 13.34
N GLY A 77 -52.75 67.46 13.90
CA GLY A 77 -51.55 66.70 13.53
C GLY A 77 -51.56 66.21 12.09
N ILE A 78 -52.66 65.61 11.62
CA ILE A 78 -52.79 65.14 10.24
C ILE A 78 -52.84 66.31 9.24
N CYS A 79 -53.31 67.49 9.66
CA CYS A 79 -53.35 68.69 8.84
C CYS A 79 -52.03 69.49 8.87
N GLY A 80 -51.20 69.40 9.91
CA GLY A 80 -49.95 70.16 10.03
C GLY A 80 -48.81 69.71 9.12
N VAL A 81 -47.75 70.53 9.05
CA VAL A 81 -46.45 70.26 8.44
C VAL A 81 -45.37 70.87 9.34
N ASP A 82 -45.06 70.21 10.45
CA ASP A 82 -44.10 70.76 11.41
C ASP A 82 -42.66 70.58 10.87
N ALA A 83 -41.96 71.67 10.55
CA ALA A 83 -40.55 71.66 10.22
C ALA A 83 -39.75 72.03 11.47
N SER A 84 -39.58 71.09 12.41
CA SER A 84 -38.81 71.37 13.61
C SER A 84 -37.30 71.48 13.27
N THR A 85 -36.79 72.71 13.37
CA THR A 85 -35.36 73.07 13.45
C THR A 85 -34.81 72.93 14.88
N LYS A 86 -35.49 72.18 15.78
CA LYS A 86 -35.05 71.99 17.17
C LYS A 86 -34.68 70.52 17.43
N THR A 87 -33.39 70.32 17.61
CA THR A 87 -32.65 69.04 17.65
C THR A 87 -33.00 68.10 18.81
N SER A 88 -33.88 68.47 19.74
CA SER A 88 -34.03 67.77 21.03
C SER A 88 -35.27 66.88 21.19
N GLU A 89 -36.24 66.90 20.27
CA GLU A 89 -37.47 66.07 20.39
C GLU A 89 -37.79 65.28 19.11
N LEU A 90 -36.75 64.72 18.46
CA LEU A 90 -36.85 63.88 17.27
C LEU A 90 -37.31 62.43 17.56
N THR A 91 -37.54 62.06 18.82
CA THR A 91 -37.82 60.67 19.16
C THR A 91 -39.27 60.30 18.87
N SER A 92 -40.29 61.13 19.06
CA SER A 92 -41.68 60.73 18.75
C SER A 92 -41.93 60.60 17.24
N ILE A 93 -42.12 59.35 16.80
CA ILE A 93 -42.40 58.98 15.41
C ILE A 93 -43.88 59.29 15.15
N GLY A 94 -44.20 59.87 13.99
CA GLY A 94 -45.59 60.17 13.58
C GLY A 94 -46.09 61.61 13.82
N LYS A 95 -45.39 62.47 14.57
CA LYS A 95 -45.90 63.82 14.90
C LYS A 95 -46.07 64.80 13.74
N PHE A 96 -45.48 64.52 12.58
CA PHE A 96 -45.28 65.55 11.54
C PHE A 96 -46.33 65.57 10.43
N GLY A 97 -47.23 64.56 10.35
CA GLY A 97 -48.20 64.45 9.25
C GLY A 97 -47.58 64.30 7.84
N ILE A 98 -46.24 64.37 7.72
CA ILE A 98 -45.47 64.32 6.47
C ILE A 98 -45.69 63.00 5.74
N GLY A 99 -45.65 61.87 6.46
CA GLY A 99 -45.90 60.54 5.89
C GLY A 99 -47.29 60.43 5.27
N PHE A 100 -48.32 60.93 5.95
CA PHE A 100 -49.69 60.98 5.41
C PHE A 100 -49.77 61.84 4.13
N LYS A 101 -48.96 62.90 3.98
CA LYS A 101 -49.03 63.75 2.78
C LYS A 101 -48.66 63.01 1.48
N SER A 102 -48.06 61.82 1.55
CA SER A 102 -47.81 61.01 0.35
C SER A 102 -49.09 60.54 -0.35
N VAL A 103 -50.25 60.48 0.33
CA VAL A 103 -51.56 60.18 -0.30
C VAL A 103 -51.92 61.20 -1.38
N TYR A 104 -51.42 62.43 -1.27
CA TYR A 104 -51.67 63.49 -2.23
C TYR A 104 -51.03 63.22 -3.61
N ALA A 105 -50.19 62.20 -3.73
CA ALA A 105 -49.76 61.69 -5.02
C ALA A 105 -50.93 61.17 -5.88
N TYR A 106 -52.04 60.77 -5.26
CA TYR A 106 -53.20 60.19 -5.94
C TYR A 106 -54.52 60.96 -5.72
N THR A 107 -54.61 61.73 -4.63
CA THR A 107 -55.82 62.51 -4.29
C THR A 107 -55.54 64.01 -4.08
N LEU A 108 -56.53 64.86 -4.33
CA LEU A 108 -56.53 66.31 -4.05
C LEU A 108 -57.14 66.63 -2.67
N ALA A 109 -58.05 65.79 -2.19
CA ALA A 109 -58.85 66.04 -1.00
C ALA A 109 -59.17 64.72 -0.27
N PRO A 110 -58.19 64.11 0.44
CA PRO A 110 -58.46 62.95 1.29
C PRO A 110 -59.54 63.29 2.31
N THR A 111 -60.48 62.37 2.52
CA THR A 111 -61.58 62.51 3.47
C THR A 111 -61.39 61.54 4.64
N VAL A 112 -61.69 62.00 5.86
CA VAL A 112 -61.55 61.25 7.11
C VAL A 112 -62.89 61.28 7.84
N HIS A 113 -63.36 60.10 8.24
CA HIS A 113 -64.53 59.91 9.11
C HIS A 113 -64.11 59.10 10.33
N SER A 114 -64.26 59.65 11.53
CA SER A 114 -63.84 59.00 12.77
C SER A 114 -64.61 59.56 13.97
N GLY A 115 -65.47 58.75 14.59
CA GLY A 115 -66.30 59.19 15.71
C GLY A 115 -67.16 60.40 15.32
N SER A 116 -66.97 61.55 15.99
CA SER A 116 -67.65 62.80 15.64
C SER A 116 -66.91 63.69 14.63
N GLU A 117 -65.73 63.29 14.17
CA GLU A 117 -64.91 64.03 13.21
C GLU A 117 -65.20 63.54 11.77
N HIS A 118 -65.64 64.44 10.91
CA HIS A 118 -65.93 64.20 9.50
C HIS A 118 -65.44 65.39 8.68
N PHE A 119 -64.28 65.25 8.05
CA PHE A 119 -63.61 66.34 7.36
C PHE A 119 -62.81 65.86 6.16
N ARG A 120 -62.61 66.75 5.20
CA ARG A 120 -61.69 66.57 4.07
C ARG A 120 -60.56 67.57 4.15
N ILE A 121 -59.37 67.18 3.72
CA ILE A 121 -58.17 68.02 3.81
C ILE A 121 -57.78 68.51 2.41
N ARG A 122 -58.08 69.77 2.10
CA ARG A 122 -57.66 70.39 0.83
C ARG A 122 -56.27 71.02 0.96
N HIS A 123 -55.59 71.18 -0.17
CA HIS A 123 -54.32 71.91 -0.25
C HIS A 123 -53.29 71.46 0.80
N TYR A 124 -53.19 70.15 1.03
CA TYR A 124 -52.31 69.48 2.01
C TYR A 124 -52.66 69.71 3.48
N VAL A 125 -53.11 70.91 3.87
CA VAL A 125 -53.17 71.33 5.28
C VAL A 125 -54.51 71.91 5.72
N ARG A 126 -55.51 72.05 4.85
CA ARG A 126 -56.73 72.82 5.14
C ARG A 126 -57.94 71.90 5.37
N PRO A 127 -58.38 71.69 6.63
CA PRO A 127 -59.57 70.89 6.89
C PRO A 127 -60.86 71.65 6.54
N GLU A 128 -61.83 70.92 5.99
CA GLU A 128 -63.19 71.39 5.71
C GLU A 128 -64.19 70.30 6.13
N ALA A 129 -65.37 70.68 6.62
CA ALA A 129 -66.41 69.71 6.96
C ALA A 129 -66.78 68.85 5.73
N ALA A 130 -66.98 67.55 5.96
CA ALA A 130 -67.40 66.60 4.94
C ALA A 130 -68.74 65.96 5.34
N ASP A 131 -69.54 65.61 4.34
CA ASP A 131 -70.79 64.88 4.54
C ASP A 131 -70.49 63.44 4.99
N VAL A 132 -71.31 62.89 5.88
CA VAL A 132 -71.12 61.54 6.41
C VAL A 132 -71.67 60.52 5.41
N PRO A 133 -70.88 59.52 4.97
CA PRO A 133 -71.36 58.45 4.10
C PRO A 133 -72.47 57.65 4.78
N PRO A 134 -73.57 57.30 4.08
CA PRO A 134 -74.66 56.54 4.66
C PRO A 134 -74.27 55.10 5.04
N ASP A 135 -73.16 54.60 4.50
CA ASP A 135 -72.58 53.28 4.73
C ASP A 135 -71.37 53.29 5.69
N LEU A 136 -71.14 54.40 6.41
CA LEU A 136 -70.06 54.50 7.38
C LEU A 136 -70.30 53.49 8.54
N PRO A 137 -69.38 52.55 8.80
CA PRO A 137 -69.55 51.57 9.86
C PRO A 137 -69.45 52.21 11.24
N ASP A 138 -70.31 51.80 12.17
CA ASP A 138 -70.27 52.28 13.55
C ASP A 138 -68.93 51.94 14.23
N GLY A 139 -68.29 52.97 14.80
CA GLY A 139 -67.07 52.82 15.61
C GLY A 139 -65.76 52.65 14.84
N LEU A 140 -65.77 52.65 13.50
CA LEU A 140 -64.56 52.61 12.69
C LEU A 140 -64.07 54.01 12.30
N THR A 141 -62.76 54.12 12.10
CA THR A 141 -62.16 55.25 11.37
C THR A 141 -62.03 54.87 9.91
N ARG A 142 -62.59 55.68 9.01
CA ARG A 142 -62.53 55.51 7.56
C ARG A 142 -61.78 56.67 6.90
N PHE A 143 -60.80 56.34 6.07
CA PHE A 143 -60.15 57.23 5.13
C PHE A 143 -60.65 56.94 3.71
N GLU A 144 -60.94 57.99 2.95
CA GLU A 144 -61.30 57.88 1.53
C GLU A 144 -60.34 58.73 0.69
N PHE A 145 -59.75 58.10 -0.33
CA PHE A 145 -58.79 58.69 -1.26
C PHE A 145 -59.31 58.59 -2.70
N PRO A 146 -60.10 59.57 -3.17
CA PRO A 146 -60.52 59.63 -4.57
C PRO A 146 -59.33 59.80 -5.53
N PHE A 147 -59.36 59.13 -6.68
CA PHE A 147 -58.34 59.25 -7.73
C PHE A 147 -58.61 60.46 -8.63
N ASP A 148 -58.54 61.66 -8.06
CA ASP A 148 -58.95 62.93 -8.69
C ASP A 148 -57.77 63.82 -9.15
N ARG A 149 -56.55 63.28 -9.18
CA ARG A 149 -55.36 64.00 -9.65
C ARG A 149 -55.30 64.08 -11.18
N GLU A 150 -55.35 65.30 -11.71
CA GLU A 150 -55.31 65.54 -13.18
C GLU A 150 -54.07 64.97 -13.87
N ASN A 151 -52.92 64.95 -13.18
CA ASN A 151 -51.65 64.45 -13.70
C ASN A 151 -51.47 62.92 -13.56
N VAL A 152 -52.48 62.20 -13.06
CA VAL A 152 -52.42 60.75 -12.80
C VAL A 152 -53.74 60.12 -13.25
N PRO A 153 -53.78 59.43 -14.40
CA PRO A 153 -54.99 58.75 -14.85
C PRO A 153 -55.52 57.78 -13.79
N VAL A 154 -56.85 57.68 -13.64
CA VAL A 154 -57.54 56.80 -12.67
C VAL A 154 -57.05 55.36 -12.76
N GLU A 155 -56.92 54.82 -13.99
CA GLU A 155 -56.41 53.46 -14.24
C GLU A 155 -54.97 53.27 -13.76
N THR A 156 -54.12 54.29 -13.90
CA THR A 156 -52.75 54.28 -13.40
C THR A 156 -52.73 54.29 -11.87
N ALA A 157 -53.56 55.12 -11.23
CA ALA A 157 -53.69 55.12 -9.77
C ALA A 157 -54.16 53.77 -9.22
N TYR A 158 -55.21 53.20 -9.82
CA TYR A 158 -55.73 51.87 -9.48
C TYR A 158 -54.66 50.79 -9.62
N THR A 159 -53.91 50.80 -10.73
CA THR A 159 -52.87 49.81 -11.01
C THR A 159 -51.68 49.93 -10.06
N GLU A 160 -51.17 51.15 -9.84
CA GLU A 160 -50.03 51.40 -8.94
C GLU A 160 -50.38 51.04 -7.50
N ILE A 161 -51.51 51.52 -6.96
CA ILE A 161 -51.95 51.22 -5.59
C ILE A 161 -52.26 49.72 -5.43
N GLY A 162 -52.91 49.11 -6.42
CA GLY A 162 -53.16 47.67 -6.44
C GLY A 162 -51.87 46.85 -6.42
N ALA A 163 -50.83 47.29 -7.13
CA ALA A 163 -49.51 46.67 -7.07
C ALA A 163 -48.84 46.88 -5.69
N GLY A 164 -48.95 48.07 -5.10
CA GLY A 164 -48.48 48.36 -3.74
C GLY A 164 -49.11 47.43 -2.70
N LEU A 165 -50.45 47.31 -2.70
CA LEU A 165 -51.19 46.43 -1.78
C LEU A 165 -50.89 44.94 -2.00
N LYS A 166 -50.64 44.50 -3.24
CA LYS A 166 -50.20 43.12 -3.53
C LYS A 166 -48.78 42.82 -3.05
N ARG A 167 -47.92 43.83 -2.94
CA ARG A 167 -46.55 43.73 -2.43
C ARG A 167 -46.46 43.78 -0.90
N PHE A 168 -47.60 43.86 -0.19
CA PHE A 168 -47.62 43.91 1.26
C PHE A 168 -46.98 42.66 1.87
N ASP A 169 -45.85 42.84 2.55
CA ASP A 169 -45.10 41.76 3.20
C ASP A 169 -45.70 41.46 4.58
N PRO A 170 -46.08 40.20 4.90
CA PRO A 170 -46.53 39.84 6.25
C PRO A 170 -45.55 40.23 7.36
N VAL A 171 -44.25 40.34 7.07
CA VAL A 171 -43.22 40.79 8.04
C VAL A 171 -43.52 42.20 8.57
N ALA A 172 -44.24 43.04 7.83
CA ALA A 172 -44.69 44.35 8.31
C ALA A 172 -45.55 44.27 9.58
N LEU A 173 -46.21 43.13 9.85
CA LEU A 173 -46.96 42.90 11.08
C LEU A 173 -46.08 42.39 12.23
N LEU A 174 -44.92 41.80 11.95
CA LEU A 174 -44.14 41.02 12.92
C LEU A 174 -43.88 41.78 14.23
N PHE A 175 -43.48 43.05 14.11
CA PHE A 175 -43.07 43.92 15.21
C PHE A 175 -44.14 44.93 15.64
N LEU A 176 -45.35 44.87 15.06
CA LEU A 176 -46.47 45.71 15.51
C LEU A 176 -47.01 45.18 16.85
N GLN A 177 -47.42 46.10 17.71
CA GLN A 177 -47.91 45.79 19.06
C GLN A 177 -49.43 45.61 19.09
N HIS A 178 -50.15 46.44 18.34
CA HIS A 178 -51.61 46.51 18.40
C HIS A 178 -52.27 45.86 17.19
N VAL A 179 -51.82 46.16 15.97
CA VAL A 179 -52.43 45.63 14.75
C VAL A 179 -52.11 44.14 14.62
N ARG A 180 -53.17 43.33 14.64
CA ARG A 180 -53.11 41.86 14.52
C ARG A 180 -53.57 41.36 13.17
N GLN A 181 -54.35 42.16 12.44
CA GLN A 181 -54.90 41.75 11.16
C GLN A 181 -54.94 42.91 10.17
N VAL A 182 -54.49 42.64 8.94
CA VAL A 182 -54.65 43.52 7.78
C VAL A 182 -55.41 42.77 6.71
N MET A 183 -56.49 43.34 6.20
CA MET A 183 -57.29 42.78 5.11
C MET A 183 -57.19 43.69 3.89
N VAL A 184 -56.92 43.12 2.73
CA VAL A 184 -56.85 43.83 1.44
C VAL A 184 -57.94 43.26 0.55
N VAL A 185 -58.92 44.10 0.18
CA VAL A 185 -60.05 43.77 -0.69
C VAL A 185 -59.88 44.47 -2.03
N GLY A 186 -59.90 43.72 -3.12
CA GLY A 186 -59.82 44.26 -4.48
C GLY A 186 -60.53 43.38 -5.52
N GLY A 187 -60.35 43.69 -6.80
CA GLY A 187 -61.04 42.99 -7.90
C GLY A 187 -60.76 41.49 -8.01
N SER A 188 -59.68 40.99 -7.39
CA SER A 188 -59.27 39.57 -7.37
C SER A 188 -59.69 38.80 -6.10
N GLY A 189 -60.49 39.41 -5.21
CA GLY A 189 -60.89 38.82 -3.93
C GLY A 189 -60.22 39.47 -2.72
N ALA A 190 -60.31 38.83 -1.56
CA ALA A 190 -59.77 39.32 -0.29
C ALA A 190 -58.48 38.56 0.10
N VAL A 191 -57.46 39.30 0.52
CA VAL A 191 -56.23 38.76 1.12
C VAL A 191 -56.14 39.25 2.56
N THR A 192 -56.02 38.33 3.50
CA THR A 192 -55.96 38.62 4.94
C THR A 192 -54.62 38.19 5.50
N PHE A 193 -53.92 39.12 6.14
CA PHE A 193 -52.68 38.92 6.87
C PHE A 193 -53.01 38.90 8.37
N THR A 194 -52.62 37.85 9.07
CA THR A 194 -52.90 37.68 10.51
C THR A 194 -51.62 37.41 11.28
N ARG A 195 -51.45 38.10 12.41
CA ARG A 195 -50.40 37.87 13.40
C ARG A 195 -51.01 37.19 14.61
N LEU A 196 -50.45 36.04 14.97
CA LEU A 196 -50.78 35.31 16.20
C LEU A 196 -49.54 35.30 17.09
N GLU A 197 -49.69 35.67 18.35
CA GLU A 197 -48.59 35.72 19.34
C GLU A 197 -48.91 34.78 20.50
N ARG A 198 -47.92 33.99 20.94
CA ARG A 198 -48.01 33.12 22.11
C ARG A 198 -46.78 33.29 23.00
N GLY A 199 -46.99 33.40 24.31
CA GLY A 199 -45.92 33.63 25.30
C GLY A 199 -45.62 35.10 25.54
N GLU A 200 -45.00 35.43 26.68
CA GLU A 200 -44.75 36.82 27.09
C GLU A 200 -43.30 37.28 26.88
N LEU A 201 -42.28 36.59 27.38
CA LEU A 201 -40.91 37.13 27.35
C LEU A 201 -40.18 36.87 26.02
N SER A 202 -40.46 35.73 25.38
CA SER A 202 -39.92 35.33 24.09
C SER A 202 -41.06 34.79 23.21
N PRO A 203 -41.91 35.66 22.65
CA PRO A 203 -43.11 35.22 21.96
C PRO A 203 -42.79 34.37 20.72
N ASP A 204 -43.52 33.28 20.59
CA ASP A 204 -43.68 32.58 19.32
C ASP A 204 -44.71 33.37 18.50
N VAL A 205 -44.28 33.89 17.35
CA VAL A 205 -45.13 34.65 16.44
C VAL A 205 -45.40 33.85 15.19
N GLU A 206 -46.68 33.67 14.86
CA GLU A 206 -47.11 33.07 13.60
C GLU A 206 -47.70 34.16 12.69
N LEU A 207 -47.20 34.23 11.45
CA LEU A 207 -47.75 35.10 10.42
C LEU A 207 -48.47 34.23 9.40
N VAL A 208 -49.77 34.48 9.19
CA VAL A 208 -50.62 33.70 8.29
C VAL A 208 -51.22 34.60 7.23
N VAL A 209 -51.02 34.26 5.96
CA VAL A 209 -51.65 34.94 4.82
C VAL A 209 -52.72 34.03 4.24
N ARG A 210 -53.95 34.52 4.17
CA ARG A 210 -55.10 33.84 3.57
C ARG A 210 -55.56 34.59 2.33
N GLN A 211 -55.78 33.89 1.22
CA GLN A 211 -56.45 34.43 0.04
C GLN A 211 -57.78 33.71 -0.14
N ASN A 212 -58.88 34.46 -0.09
CA ASN A 212 -60.25 33.92 -0.13
C ASN A 212 -60.41 32.74 0.87
N ASP A 213 -60.06 32.98 2.13
CA ASP A 213 -60.07 32.04 3.27
C ASP A 213 -59.13 30.81 3.18
N ARG A 214 -58.34 30.67 2.11
CA ARG A 214 -57.32 29.62 1.99
C ARG A 214 -55.95 30.13 2.42
N VAL A 215 -55.26 29.40 3.29
CA VAL A 215 -53.88 29.73 3.69
C VAL A 215 -52.94 29.56 2.50
N ILE A 216 -52.25 30.62 2.12
CA ILE A 216 -51.27 30.63 1.01
C ILE A 216 -49.83 30.86 1.50
N ASN A 217 -49.65 31.38 2.71
CA ASN A 217 -48.34 31.57 3.34
C ASN A 217 -48.50 31.42 4.86
N HIS A 218 -47.56 30.71 5.49
CA HIS A 218 -47.52 30.52 6.94
C HIS A 218 -46.07 30.56 7.39
N GLN A 219 -45.73 31.51 8.26
CA GLN A 219 -44.38 31.71 8.77
C GLN A 219 -44.37 31.59 10.29
N TYR A 220 -43.27 31.07 10.83
CA TYR A 220 -43.06 30.86 12.25
C TYR A 220 -41.82 31.61 12.69
N TRP A 221 -41.95 32.37 13.78
CA TRP A 221 -40.91 33.25 14.28
C TRP A 221 -40.76 33.07 15.79
N GLU A 222 -39.54 33.19 16.27
CA GLU A 222 -39.25 33.37 17.69
C GLU A 222 -38.68 34.76 17.88
N VAL A 223 -39.37 35.58 18.68
CA VAL A 223 -39.03 36.99 18.88
C VAL A 223 -38.51 37.20 20.29
N PHE A 224 -37.42 37.95 20.41
CA PHE A 224 -36.83 38.39 21.67
C PHE A 224 -36.92 39.91 21.75
N ARG A 225 -37.17 40.45 22.94
CA ARG A 225 -37.42 41.88 23.12
C ARG A 225 -36.75 42.44 24.37
N ARG A 226 -36.27 43.68 24.28
CA ARG A 226 -35.66 44.42 25.39
C ARG A 226 -36.20 45.85 25.45
N SER A 227 -36.61 46.28 26.64
CA SER A 227 -37.08 47.66 26.87
C SER A 227 -35.93 48.65 26.77
N LEU A 228 -36.20 49.82 26.18
CA LEU A 228 -35.28 50.95 26.06
C LEU A 228 -35.58 52.07 27.07
N ASP A 229 -36.46 51.83 28.05
CA ASP A 229 -36.81 52.81 29.09
C ASP A 229 -35.55 53.33 29.81
N GLY A 230 -34.61 52.43 30.10
CA GLY A 230 -33.36 52.73 30.83
C GLY A 230 -32.39 53.65 30.08
N ILE A 231 -32.55 53.83 28.76
CA ILE A 231 -31.71 54.72 27.95
C ILE A 231 -32.43 56.00 27.50
N GLY A 232 -33.63 56.26 28.02
CA GLY A 232 -34.40 57.48 27.74
C GLY A 232 -35.39 57.36 26.58
N HIS A 233 -35.79 56.13 26.23
CA HIS A 233 -36.78 55.85 25.18
C HIS A 233 -38.00 55.13 25.77
N PRO A 234 -38.85 55.84 26.55
CA PRO A 234 -39.93 55.22 27.31
C PRO A 234 -40.98 54.53 26.40
N GLY A 235 -41.38 53.32 26.75
CA GLY A 235 -42.37 52.52 26.02
C GLY A 235 -41.85 51.95 24.70
N ARG A 236 -40.55 52.07 24.41
CA ARG A 236 -39.91 51.52 23.21
C ARG A 236 -39.09 50.29 23.53
N ARG A 237 -38.90 49.47 22.51
CA ARG A 237 -38.12 48.24 22.61
C ARG A 237 -37.31 48.02 21.35
N VAL A 238 -36.21 47.28 21.51
CA VAL A 238 -35.48 46.61 20.43
C VAL A 238 -35.92 45.16 20.39
N GLU A 239 -36.05 44.59 19.20
CA GLU A 239 -36.55 43.23 19.01
C GLU A 239 -35.72 42.46 17.98
N MET A 240 -35.54 41.17 18.20
CA MET A 240 -34.83 40.25 17.30
C MET A 240 -35.75 39.09 16.96
N ALA A 241 -35.95 38.81 15.68
CA ALA A 241 -36.82 37.74 15.23
C ALA A 241 -36.06 36.70 14.40
N PHE A 242 -36.02 35.48 14.92
CA PHE A 242 -35.45 34.31 14.26
C PHE A 242 -36.55 33.53 13.55
N LYS A 243 -36.46 33.40 12.23
CA LYS A 243 -37.40 32.61 11.43
C LYS A 243 -37.17 31.13 11.67
N ARG A 244 -38.24 30.34 11.82
CA ARG A 244 -38.18 28.88 11.92
C ARG A 244 -38.74 28.23 10.68
N THR A 245 -38.18 27.08 10.33
CA THR A 245 -38.65 26.25 9.19
C THR A 245 -40.06 25.70 9.37
N SER A 246 -40.53 25.55 10.62
CA SER A 246 -41.91 25.12 10.94
C SER A 246 -42.33 25.58 12.35
N GLY A 247 -43.57 25.31 12.72
CA GLY A 247 -44.10 25.56 14.07
C GLY A 247 -43.72 24.50 15.11
N ALA A 248 -42.92 23.50 14.74
CA ALA A 248 -42.42 22.53 15.71
C ALA A 248 -41.51 23.22 16.74
N PRO A 249 -41.59 22.86 18.03
CA PRO A 249 -40.79 23.51 19.09
C PRO A 249 -39.26 23.44 18.85
N ASP A 250 -38.80 22.39 18.17
CA ASP A 250 -37.41 22.08 17.83
C ASP A 250 -37.05 22.45 16.38
N ALA A 251 -37.93 23.15 15.66
CA ALA A 251 -37.67 23.55 14.29
C ALA A 251 -36.40 24.41 14.17
N PRO A 252 -35.48 24.09 13.24
CA PRO A 252 -34.25 24.86 13.05
C PRO A 252 -34.56 26.26 12.53
N VAL A 253 -33.64 27.17 12.83
CA VAL A 253 -33.64 28.54 12.34
C VAL A 253 -33.35 28.56 10.83
N GLU A 254 -34.15 29.32 10.10
CA GLU A 254 -33.99 29.56 8.68
C GLU A 254 -33.29 30.91 8.47
N ARG A 255 -32.12 30.88 7.81
CA ARG A 255 -31.40 32.10 7.45
C ARG A 255 -32.21 32.95 6.48
N ILE A 256 -32.32 34.24 6.77
CA ILE A 256 -32.93 35.24 5.88
C ILE A 256 -31.82 35.85 5.01
N PRO A 257 -31.79 35.60 3.70
CA PRO A 257 -30.84 36.25 2.81
C PRO A 257 -31.12 37.75 2.77
N HIS A 258 -30.06 38.56 2.92
CA HIS A 258 -30.15 40.03 2.88
C HIS A 258 -31.21 40.62 3.83
N ALA A 259 -31.23 40.17 5.10
CA ALA A 259 -32.19 40.66 6.08
C ALA A 259 -32.15 42.20 6.20
N PRO A 260 -33.26 42.91 5.96
CA PRO A 260 -33.31 44.36 6.10
C PRO A 260 -33.23 44.75 7.57
N LEU A 261 -32.64 45.91 7.86
CA LEU A 261 -32.76 46.55 9.16
C LEU A 261 -34.19 47.11 9.28
N VAL A 262 -34.91 46.73 10.34
CA VAL A 262 -36.32 47.09 10.51
C VAL A 262 -36.42 48.28 11.47
N VAL A 263 -37.08 49.34 11.01
CA VAL A 263 -37.44 50.50 11.83
C VAL A 263 -38.95 50.64 11.75
N TYR A 264 -39.65 49.87 12.59
CA TYR A 264 -41.09 49.58 12.51
C TYR A 264 -41.48 48.77 11.27
N PHE A 265 -41.06 49.21 10.09
CA PHE A 265 -41.15 48.46 8.84
C PHE A 265 -39.76 48.17 8.26
N PRO A 266 -39.62 47.17 7.37
CA PRO A 266 -38.37 46.91 6.66
C PRO A 266 -37.86 48.16 5.92
N THR A 267 -36.56 48.45 6.06
CA THR A 267 -35.88 49.51 5.30
C THR A 267 -35.06 48.93 4.15
N ASP A 268 -34.61 49.77 3.22
CA ASP A 268 -33.72 49.37 2.12
C ASP A 268 -32.28 49.06 2.59
N LYS A 269 -31.94 49.36 3.85
CA LYS A 269 -30.61 49.12 4.41
C LYS A 269 -30.46 47.66 4.82
N PRO A 270 -29.56 46.87 4.20
CA PRO A 270 -29.28 45.51 4.67
C PRO A 270 -28.60 45.56 6.04
N SER A 271 -28.96 44.62 6.90
CA SER A 271 -28.37 44.51 8.25
C SER A 271 -27.09 43.66 8.30
N GLY A 272 -26.84 42.83 7.28
CA GLY A 272 -25.77 41.82 7.30
C GLY A 272 -26.08 40.60 8.19
N LEU A 273 -27.23 40.59 8.87
CA LEU A 273 -27.67 39.51 9.75
C LEU A 273 -28.46 38.45 8.97
N GLY A 274 -28.53 37.23 9.51
CA GLY A 274 -29.43 36.18 9.01
C GLY A 274 -30.81 36.16 9.68
N PHE A 275 -31.07 37.10 10.59
CA PHE A 275 -32.32 37.28 11.33
C PHE A 275 -32.76 38.75 11.24
N LEU A 276 -34.02 39.06 11.61
CA LEU A 276 -34.52 40.43 11.56
C LEU A 276 -34.22 41.16 12.88
N LEU A 277 -33.57 42.31 12.77
CA LEU A 277 -33.39 43.25 13.87
C LEU A 277 -34.36 44.42 13.69
N GLN A 278 -35.29 44.56 14.62
CA GLN A 278 -36.09 45.77 14.78
C GLN A 278 -35.45 46.66 15.84
N ALA A 279 -35.26 47.93 15.49
CA ALA A 279 -34.80 48.95 16.42
C ALA A 279 -35.46 50.30 16.09
N PRO A 280 -35.86 51.09 17.09
CA PRO A 280 -36.49 52.40 16.87
C PRO A 280 -35.43 53.47 16.55
N LEU A 281 -34.69 53.24 15.47
CA LEU A 281 -33.60 54.10 15.00
C LEU A 281 -34.16 55.35 14.32
N ARG A 282 -33.42 56.45 14.41
CA ARG A 282 -33.67 57.66 13.63
C ARG A 282 -33.29 57.42 12.18
N THR A 283 -34.17 57.77 11.26
CA THR A 283 -33.99 57.65 9.81
C THR A 283 -33.90 59.02 9.13
N THR A 284 -33.54 59.04 7.85
CA THR A 284 -33.70 60.20 6.97
C THR A 284 -35.19 60.58 6.84
N PRO A 285 -35.53 61.82 6.41
CA PRO A 285 -36.93 62.20 6.19
C PRO A 285 -37.69 61.30 5.21
N ALA A 286 -36.99 60.71 4.23
CA ALA A 286 -37.54 59.76 3.27
C ALA A 286 -37.69 58.33 3.82
N ARG A 287 -37.20 58.06 5.05
CA ARG A 287 -37.19 56.76 5.73
C ARG A 287 -36.45 55.62 4.98
N ASP A 288 -35.66 55.98 3.98
CA ASP A 288 -34.91 55.05 3.12
C ASP A 288 -33.54 54.66 3.71
N ASN A 289 -32.96 55.49 4.57
CA ASN A 289 -31.63 55.25 5.14
C ASN A 289 -31.52 55.66 6.62
N ILE A 290 -30.53 55.10 7.30
CA ILE A 290 -30.23 55.31 8.72
C ILE A 290 -28.87 55.99 8.84
N PRO A 291 -28.79 57.20 9.42
CA PRO A 291 -27.53 57.92 9.63
C PRO A 291 -26.55 57.09 10.48
N GLU A 292 -25.35 56.89 9.97
CA GLU A 292 -24.36 55.99 10.59
C GLU A 292 -23.69 56.58 11.84
N ARG A 293 -23.66 57.91 11.96
CA ARG A 293 -22.95 58.62 13.04
C ARG A 293 -23.90 59.30 14.04
N ASP A 294 -25.15 58.84 14.12
CA ASP A 294 -26.11 59.37 15.10
C ASP A 294 -25.84 58.76 16.50
N PRO A 295 -25.57 59.58 17.55
CA PRO A 295 -25.25 59.07 18.88
C PRO A 295 -26.39 58.32 19.57
N ASP A 296 -27.65 58.66 19.27
CA ASP A 296 -28.82 58.01 19.85
C ASP A 296 -29.01 56.63 19.23
N ASN A 297 -28.87 56.51 17.90
CA ASN A 297 -28.85 55.23 17.20
C ASN A 297 -27.75 54.30 17.73
N ALA A 298 -26.54 54.83 17.96
CA ALA A 298 -25.44 54.04 18.53
C ALA A 298 -25.80 53.45 19.91
N ARG A 299 -26.46 54.23 20.77
CA ARG A 299 -26.93 53.76 22.10
C ARG A 299 -27.99 52.65 21.98
N VAL A 300 -28.90 52.77 21.01
CA VAL A 300 -29.93 51.75 20.74
C VAL A 300 -29.29 50.43 20.26
N ILE A 301 -28.28 50.50 19.40
CA ILE A 301 -27.57 49.29 18.92
C ILE A 301 -26.75 48.61 20.03
N VAL A 302 -26.22 49.35 21.00
CA VAL A 302 -25.59 48.74 22.19
C VAL A 302 -26.62 47.90 22.96
N GLU A 303 -27.85 48.40 23.16
CA GLU A 303 -28.92 47.60 23.78
C GLU A 303 -29.35 46.41 22.89
N ALA A 304 -29.27 46.54 21.57
CA ALA A 304 -29.43 45.40 20.66
C ALA A 304 -28.35 44.32 20.92
N GLY A 305 -27.10 44.73 21.17
CA GLY A 305 -26.02 43.80 21.54
C GLY A 305 -26.29 43.05 22.84
N HIS A 306 -26.84 43.73 23.85
CA HIS A 306 -27.28 43.08 25.09
C HIS A 306 -28.42 42.08 24.82
N LEU A 307 -29.41 42.47 24.02
CA LEU A 307 -30.51 41.58 23.63
C LEU A 307 -30.01 40.35 22.85
N LEU A 308 -28.99 40.49 21.99
CA LEU A 308 -28.39 39.37 21.27
C LEU A 308 -27.90 38.31 22.24
N ILE A 309 -27.13 38.72 23.26
CA ILE A 309 -26.56 37.80 24.24
C ILE A 309 -27.69 37.14 25.06
N GLU A 310 -28.69 37.91 25.50
CA GLU A 310 -29.86 37.39 26.22
C GLU A 310 -30.64 36.37 25.38
N ALA A 311 -30.82 36.63 24.09
CA ALA A 311 -31.46 35.72 23.15
C ALA A 311 -30.69 34.41 23.03
N LEU A 312 -29.35 34.47 22.91
CA LEU A 312 -28.51 33.26 22.83
C LEU A 312 -28.53 32.45 24.13
N GLU A 313 -28.49 33.11 25.28
CA GLU A 313 -28.58 32.43 26.58
C GLU A 313 -29.93 31.75 26.78
N GLU A 314 -31.01 32.40 26.34
CA GLU A 314 -32.36 31.86 26.40
C GLU A 314 -32.55 30.70 25.42
N LEU A 315 -32.06 30.82 24.18
CA LEU A 315 -32.03 29.73 23.21
C LEU A 315 -31.23 28.53 23.75
N ARG A 316 -30.10 28.78 24.40
CA ARG A 316 -29.32 27.73 25.07
C ARG A 316 -30.12 27.07 26.19
N ARG A 317 -30.77 27.86 27.05
CA ARG A 317 -31.60 27.34 28.16
C ARG A 317 -32.76 26.48 27.67
N LYS A 318 -33.32 26.79 26.49
CA LYS A 318 -34.34 25.99 25.80
C LYS A 318 -33.79 24.78 25.05
N GLY A 319 -32.48 24.59 24.97
CA GLY A 319 -31.84 23.54 24.17
C GLY A 319 -31.90 23.77 22.66
N ARG A 320 -32.06 25.03 22.23
CA ARG A 320 -32.26 25.44 20.83
C ARG A 320 -31.10 26.23 20.22
N LEU A 321 -30.03 26.46 20.98
CA LEU A 321 -28.81 27.08 20.45
C LEU A 321 -27.99 26.04 19.66
N GLY A 322 -28.30 25.88 18.37
CA GLY A 322 -27.60 24.98 17.45
C GLY A 322 -26.68 25.70 16.47
N LEU A 323 -26.09 24.94 15.54
CA LEU A 323 -25.26 25.50 14.45
C LEU A 323 -26.06 26.40 13.51
N ASP A 324 -27.34 26.08 13.30
CA ASP A 324 -28.31 26.87 12.52
C ASP A 324 -28.51 28.28 13.08
N VAL A 325 -28.48 28.43 14.41
CA VAL A 325 -28.51 29.74 15.07
C VAL A 325 -27.19 30.47 14.84
N LEU A 326 -26.05 29.80 15.07
CA LEU A 326 -24.74 30.43 14.90
C LEU A 326 -24.49 30.92 13.47
N ASP A 327 -24.98 30.18 12.48
CA ASP A 327 -24.87 30.51 11.06
C ASP A 327 -25.66 31.78 10.65
N VAL A 328 -26.58 32.29 11.48
CA VAL A 328 -27.33 33.54 11.21
C VAL A 328 -26.82 34.76 11.99
N LEU A 329 -25.81 34.57 12.85
CA LEU A 329 -25.23 35.62 13.69
C LEU A 329 -24.29 36.55 12.91
N PRO A 330 -23.91 37.71 13.48
CA PRO A 330 -22.89 38.59 12.89
C PRO A 330 -21.49 37.95 13.00
N ILE A 331 -21.22 36.93 12.17
CA ILE A 331 -19.95 36.19 12.15
C ILE A 331 -19.04 36.61 10.98
N THR A 332 -19.57 37.33 9.98
CA THR A 332 -18.80 37.80 8.82
C THR A 332 -18.22 39.18 9.08
N ALA A 333 -16.93 39.26 9.46
CA ALA A 333 -16.28 40.53 9.83
C ALA A 333 -16.36 41.62 8.75
N VAL A 334 -16.39 41.24 7.46
CA VAL A 334 -16.50 42.17 6.32
C VAL A 334 -17.83 42.92 6.31
N ASP A 335 -18.91 42.32 6.80
CA ASP A 335 -20.24 42.94 6.88
C ASP A 335 -20.33 43.95 8.05
N PHE A 336 -19.39 43.91 8.99
CA PHE A 336 -19.35 44.73 10.20
C PHE A 336 -17.99 45.45 10.38
N PRO A 337 -17.60 46.36 9.46
CA PRO A 337 -16.31 47.04 9.54
C PRO A 337 -16.21 47.94 10.79
N GLU A 338 -14.97 48.22 11.22
CA GLU A 338 -14.72 49.13 12.34
C GLU A 338 -15.37 50.50 12.14
N GLY A 339 -16.05 51.00 13.18
CA GLY A 339 -16.76 52.28 13.15
C GLY A 339 -18.12 52.27 12.45
N SER A 340 -18.58 51.13 11.92
CA SER A 340 -19.95 50.99 11.38
C SER A 340 -21.01 50.95 12.49
N LEU A 341 -22.24 51.34 12.16
CA LEU A 341 -23.36 51.41 13.12
C LEU A 341 -23.64 50.07 13.82
N LEU A 342 -23.55 48.94 13.08
CA LEU A 342 -23.87 47.61 13.58
C LEU A 342 -22.67 46.85 14.17
N ARG A 343 -21.46 47.43 14.12
CA ARG A 343 -20.25 46.86 14.70
C ARG A 343 -20.40 46.41 16.18
N PRO A 344 -21.11 47.15 17.06
CA PRO A 344 -21.28 46.71 18.45
C PRO A 344 -21.94 45.34 18.61
N LEU A 345 -22.77 44.88 17.65
CA LEU A 345 -23.35 43.53 17.68
C LEU A 345 -22.29 42.45 17.49
N PHE A 346 -21.37 42.66 16.54
CA PHE A 346 -20.25 41.76 16.27
C PHE A 346 -19.31 41.69 17.48
N ASP A 347 -18.92 42.83 18.04
CA ASP A 347 -18.02 42.88 19.20
C ASP A 347 -18.66 42.24 20.45
N ALA A 348 -19.96 42.50 20.67
CA ALA A 348 -20.70 41.89 21.77
C ALA A 348 -20.77 40.36 21.62
N LEU A 349 -20.98 39.85 20.41
CA LEU A 349 -20.95 38.42 20.13
C LEU A 349 -19.56 37.82 20.38
N LEU A 350 -18.51 38.44 19.85
CA LEU A 350 -17.13 37.97 19.97
C LEU A 350 -16.71 37.85 21.45
N GLU A 351 -17.00 38.86 22.25
CA GLU A 351 -16.74 38.82 23.69
C GLU A 351 -17.58 37.75 24.40
N ALA A 352 -18.85 37.61 24.03
CA ALA A 352 -19.75 36.65 24.64
C ALA A 352 -19.35 35.20 24.35
N VAL A 353 -18.95 34.85 23.11
CA VAL A 353 -18.52 33.48 22.78
C VAL A 353 -17.18 33.13 23.44
N ARG A 354 -16.32 34.11 23.71
CA ARG A 354 -15.05 33.91 24.43
C ARG A 354 -15.25 33.66 25.92
N THR A 355 -16.20 34.35 26.54
CA THR A 355 -16.36 34.36 28.00
C THR A 355 -17.51 33.49 28.52
N ARG A 356 -18.53 33.22 27.70
CA ARG A 356 -19.76 32.53 28.11
C ARG A 356 -19.93 31.20 27.38
N PRO A 357 -20.66 30.22 27.96
CA PRO A 357 -20.85 28.91 27.34
C PRO A 357 -21.91 28.97 26.25
N LEU A 358 -21.57 29.55 25.10
CA LEU A 358 -22.48 29.79 23.96
C LEU A 358 -22.11 28.97 22.71
N LEU A 359 -20.93 28.35 22.66
CA LEU A 359 -20.54 27.50 21.53
C LEU A 359 -20.97 26.06 21.76
N PRO A 360 -21.69 25.42 20.83
CA PRO A 360 -22.06 24.03 20.98
C PRO A 360 -20.82 23.14 20.93
N VAL A 361 -20.75 22.11 21.76
CA VAL A 361 -19.60 21.18 21.86
C VAL A 361 -20.02 19.72 21.76
N ALA A 362 -19.07 18.83 21.49
CA ALA A 362 -19.29 17.40 21.44
C ALA A 362 -19.50 16.83 22.86
N GLY A 363 -20.75 16.52 23.23
CA GLY A 363 -21.06 15.85 24.50
C GLY A 363 -22.41 16.25 25.09
N PRO A 364 -22.81 15.68 26.24
CA PRO A 364 -24.12 15.91 26.87
C PRO A 364 -24.26 17.30 27.52
N LEU A 365 -23.15 18.02 27.74
CA LEU A 365 -23.11 19.37 28.34
C LEU A 365 -23.68 20.46 27.41
N GLY A 366 -23.79 20.19 26.11
CA GLY A 366 -24.36 21.09 25.12
C GLY A 366 -23.41 22.20 24.66
N HIS A 367 -22.88 23.02 25.58
CA HIS A 367 -22.18 24.27 25.22
C HIS A 367 -20.97 24.63 26.12
N ALA A 368 -19.96 25.30 25.56
CA ALA A 368 -18.76 25.77 26.24
C ALA A 368 -18.31 27.17 25.74
N PRO A 369 -17.49 27.92 26.51
CA PRO A 369 -16.82 29.11 26.00
C PRO A 369 -15.66 28.73 25.07
N ALA A 370 -15.23 29.66 24.21
CA ALA A 370 -14.17 29.45 23.23
C ALA A 370 -12.86 28.95 23.85
N THR A 371 -12.51 29.44 25.04
CA THR A 371 -11.30 29.05 25.78
C THR A 371 -11.25 27.56 26.14
N ARG A 372 -12.41 26.89 26.14
CA ARG A 372 -12.56 25.46 26.46
C ARG A 372 -12.84 24.60 25.24
N MET A 373 -12.81 25.17 24.06
CA MET A 373 -13.09 24.47 22.81
C MET A 373 -11.81 24.33 21.99
N ARG A 374 -11.70 23.23 21.25
CA ARG A 374 -10.68 23.02 20.21
C ARG A 374 -11.34 22.54 18.93
N LEU A 375 -10.77 22.91 17.79
CA LEU A 375 -11.22 22.46 16.48
C LEU A 375 -10.35 21.28 16.02
N ALA A 376 -10.89 20.07 15.96
CA ALA A 376 -10.17 18.95 15.36
C ALA A 376 -10.24 19.00 13.83
N ARG A 377 -9.10 18.97 13.15
CA ARG A 377 -9.04 18.88 11.67
C ARG A 377 -9.63 17.59 11.11
N SER A 378 -9.53 16.49 11.87
CA SER A 378 -10.04 15.17 11.45
C SER A 378 -10.98 14.57 12.50
N ALA A 379 -11.96 13.79 12.02
CA ALA A 379 -12.87 13.06 12.90
C ALA A 379 -12.13 12.04 13.79
N GLY A 380 -11.08 11.41 13.24
CA GLY A 380 -10.29 10.42 13.96
C GLY A 380 -9.59 10.98 15.20
N LEU A 381 -9.08 12.23 15.15
CA LEU A 381 -8.46 12.87 16.32
C LEU A 381 -9.48 13.10 17.44
N ARG A 382 -10.68 13.52 17.04
CA ARG A 382 -11.82 13.80 17.92
C ARG A 382 -12.36 12.55 18.63
N GLU A 383 -12.23 11.39 17.97
CA GLU A 383 -12.62 10.08 18.50
C GLU A 383 -11.54 9.44 19.38
N LEU A 384 -10.26 9.78 19.13
CA LEU A 384 -9.11 9.23 19.85
C LEU A 384 -8.91 9.83 21.24
N LEU A 385 -9.15 11.13 21.40
CA LEU A 385 -8.91 11.86 22.65
C LEU A 385 -10.21 12.18 23.37
N THR A 386 -10.34 11.71 24.61
CA THR A 386 -11.40 12.20 25.50
C THR A 386 -11.14 13.66 25.90
N PRO A 387 -12.17 14.40 26.36
CA PRO A 387 -12.00 15.76 26.86
C PRO A 387 -10.93 15.93 27.94
N GLU A 388 -10.78 14.93 28.81
CA GLU A 388 -9.78 14.90 29.87
C GLU A 388 -8.37 14.68 29.31
N GLN A 389 -8.22 13.77 28.34
CA GLN A 389 -6.94 13.51 27.69
C GLN A 389 -6.48 14.71 26.85
N LEU A 390 -7.41 15.35 26.12
CA LEU A 390 -7.14 16.58 25.39
C LEU A 390 -6.66 17.69 26.34
N GLY A 391 -7.37 17.87 27.46
CA GLY A 391 -6.97 18.84 28.47
C GLY A 391 -5.57 18.57 29.01
N ALA A 392 -5.26 17.31 29.34
CA ALA A 392 -3.95 16.91 29.84
C ALA A 392 -2.81 17.15 28.84
N LEU A 393 -3.02 16.87 27.54
CA LEU A 393 -2.03 17.09 26.48
C LEU A 393 -1.78 18.58 26.22
N GLU A 394 -2.80 19.43 26.32
CA GLU A 394 -2.66 20.90 26.24
C GLU A 394 -2.13 21.53 27.54
N GLY A 395 -1.81 20.73 28.57
CA GLY A 395 -1.30 21.22 29.86
C GLY A 395 -2.35 21.90 30.74
N THR A 396 -3.63 21.59 30.54
CA THR A 396 -4.75 22.14 31.31
C THR A 396 -5.32 21.11 32.29
N VAL A 397 -5.74 21.58 33.47
CA VAL A 397 -6.30 20.71 34.52
C VAL A 397 -7.76 20.36 34.23
N GLU A 398 -8.48 21.26 33.58
CA GLU A 398 -9.90 21.09 33.31
C GLU A 398 -10.13 20.52 31.89
N PRO A 399 -11.17 19.70 31.67
CA PRO A 399 -11.38 19.05 30.38
C PRO A 399 -11.68 20.05 29.26
N LEU A 400 -11.01 19.88 28.12
CA LEU A 400 -11.25 20.64 26.91
C LEU A 400 -12.24 19.90 26.02
N GLN A 401 -13.10 20.64 25.32
CA GLN A 401 -14.19 20.08 24.54
C GLN A 401 -13.90 20.20 23.04
N TRP A 402 -14.29 19.17 22.30
CA TRP A 402 -14.24 19.20 20.85
C TRP A 402 -15.46 19.90 20.24
N GLN A 403 -15.32 20.34 19.00
CA GLN A 403 -16.45 20.79 18.21
C GLN A 403 -17.46 19.67 17.91
N PRO A 404 -18.75 19.98 17.68
CA PRO A 404 -19.73 19.00 17.25
C PRO A 404 -19.33 18.37 15.91
N ALA A 405 -19.59 17.07 15.72
CA ALA A 405 -19.19 16.35 14.49
C ALA A 405 -19.75 16.94 13.18
N ARG A 406 -20.85 17.70 13.26
CA ARG A 406 -21.44 18.39 12.09
C ARG A 406 -20.72 19.69 11.73
N LEU A 407 -20.00 20.30 12.67
CA LEU A 407 -19.21 21.51 12.45
C LEU A 407 -17.89 21.11 11.78
N THR A 408 -17.83 21.29 10.46
CA THR A 408 -16.62 21.09 9.67
C THR A 408 -16.40 22.28 8.75
N ARG A 409 -15.14 22.55 8.39
CA ARG A 409 -14.80 23.65 7.48
C ARG A 409 -15.51 23.55 6.13
N GLU A 410 -15.74 22.33 5.64
CA GLU A 410 -16.42 22.09 4.36
C GLU A 410 -17.92 22.44 4.40
N ARG A 411 -18.59 22.21 5.54
CA ARG A 411 -20.05 22.40 5.67
C ARG A 411 -20.41 23.79 6.16
N ASN A 412 -19.62 24.34 7.06
CA ASN A 412 -19.88 25.61 7.75
C ASN A 412 -18.67 26.52 7.62
N ARG A 413 -18.27 26.84 6.39
CA ARG A 413 -17.03 27.58 6.11
C ARG A 413 -16.96 28.91 6.86
N ASP A 414 -17.99 29.75 6.75
CA ASP A 414 -17.98 31.09 7.37
C ASP A 414 -17.92 31.02 8.90
N LEU A 415 -18.66 30.09 9.50
CA LEU A 415 -18.62 29.84 10.95
C LEU A 415 -17.27 29.26 11.39
N TRP A 416 -16.69 28.34 10.62
CA TRP A 416 -15.38 27.76 10.91
C TRP A 416 -14.28 28.83 10.85
N ASP A 417 -14.23 29.60 9.76
CA ASP A 417 -13.27 30.67 9.57
C ASP A 417 -13.46 31.74 10.67
N TYR A 418 -14.70 32.06 11.08
CA TYR A 418 -14.95 32.93 12.24
C TYR A 418 -14.39 32.36 13.56
N LEU A 419 -14.65 31.08 13.87
CA LEU A 419 -14.18 30.46 15.11
C LEU A 419 -12.65 30.35 15.15
N HIS A 420 -12.02 30.03 14.02
CA HIS A 420 -10.58 29.89 13.92
C HIS A 420 -9.87 31.25 13.83
N ASP A 421 -10.22 32.09 12.85
CA ASP A 421 -9.44 33.30 12.52
C ASP A 421 -9.82 34.52 13.38
N VAL A 422 -11.08 34.59 13.86
CA VAL A 422 -11.58 35.75 14.62
C VAL A 422 -11.67 35.46 16.11
N VAL A 423 -12.33 34.37 16.49
CA VAL A 423 -12.47 33.99 17.90
C VAL A 423 -11.13 33.51 18.47
N ASP A 424 -10.23 33.01 17.61
CA ASP A 424 -8.89 32.50 17.94
C ASP A 424 -8.96 31.15 18.69
N ILE A 425 -9.70 30.20 18.12
CA ILE A 425 -9.77 28.82 18.63
C ILE A 425 -8.80 27.94 17.85
N ASP A 426 -7.85 27.33 18.56
CA ASP A 426 -6.82 26.47 17.96
C ASP A 426 -7.42 25.29 17.17
N GLU A 427 -6.94 25.13 15.93
CA GLU A 427 -7.15 23.95 15.11
C GLU A 427 -6.05 22.91 15.36
N LEU A 428 -6.44 21.76 15.92
CA LEU A 428 -5.55 20.66 16.24
C LEU A 428 -5.60 19.60 15.15
N ASP A 429 -4.43 19.11 14.76
CA ASP A 429 -4.28 18.09 13.74
C ASP A 429 -3.45 16.89 14.22
N ALA A 430 -3.18 15.99 13.29
CA ALA A 430 -2.48 14.75 13.57
C ALA A 430 -0.98 14.96 13.87
N GLU A 431 -0.37 16.03 13.35
CA GLU A 431 1.02 16.41 13.67
C GLU A 431 1.09 16.96 15.09
N TRP A 432 0.15 17.85 15.46
CA TRP A 432 0.04 18.35 16.83
C TRP A 432 -0.07 17.20 17.85
N LEU A 433 -0.89 16.18 17.58
CA LEU A 433 -1.03 15.04 18.50
C LEU A 433 0.33 14.37 18.75
N VAL A 434 1.06 14.08 17.67
CA VAL A 434 2.36 13.40 17.75
C VAL A 434 3.36 14.25 18.54
N ASP A 435 3.35 15.57 18.34
CA ASP A 435 4.23 16.49 19.08
C ASP A 435 3.92 16.56 20.59
N GLN A 436 2.66 16.35 21.00
CA GLN A 436 2.27 16.35 22.42
C GLN A 436 2.47 15.00 23.12
N LEU A 437 2.61 13.90 22.36
CA LEU A 437 2.77 12.57 22.96
C LEU A 437 4.16 12.40 23.56
N ASP A 438 4.21 12.24 24.88
CA ASP A 438 5.42 11.92 25.62
C ASP A 438 5.38 10.50 26.20
N ARG A 439 6.53 10.09 26.76
CA ARG A 439 6.66 8.76 27.38
C ARG A 439 5.71 8.59 28.57
N THR A 440 5.50 9.64 29.36
CA THR A 440 4.65 9.63 30.56
C THR A 440 3.21 9.30 30.22
N PHE A 441 2.67 9.99 29.20
CA PHE A 441 1.32 9.79 28.70
C PHE A 441 1.17 8.39 28.12
N LEU A 442 2.11 7.97 27.26
CA LEU A 442 2.09 6.67 26.62
C LEU A 442 2.15 5.51 27.61
N GLU A 443 2.97 5.58 28.66
CA GLU A 443 3.03 4.56 29.71
C GLU A 443 1.74 4.52 30.56
N SER A 444 1.07 5.66 30.77
CA SER A 444 -0.21 5.72 31.49
C SER A 444 -1.43 5.24 30.68
N ALA A 445 -1.32 5.26 29.34
CA ALA A 445 -2.42 4.94 28.44
C ALA A 445 -2.86 3.47 28.56
N GLN A 446 -4.15 3.18 28.36
CA GLN A 446 -4.64 1.80 28.31
C GLN A 446 -4.34 1.14 26.97
N ASP A 447 -4.25 -0.19 26.93
CA ASP A 447 -3.98 -0.93 25.68
C ASP A 447 -5.05 -0.67 24.61
N ALA A 448 -6.32 -0.57 25.02
CA ALA A 448 -7.43 -0.25 24.12
C ALA A 448 -7.25 1.12 23.44
N TRP A 449 -6.67 2.10 24.15
CA TRP A 449 -6.37 3.41 23.60
C TRP A 449 -5.20 3.34 22.60
N LEU A 450 -4.15 2.54 22.88
CA LEU A 450 -3.05 2.33 21.93
C LEU A 450 -3.52 1.69 20.62
N VAL A 451 -4.48 0.75 20.69
CA VAL A 451 -5.10 0.19 19.48
C VAL A 451 -5.79 1.27 18.66
N GLN A 452 -6.51 2.20 19.30
CA GLN A 452 -7.12 3.35 18.62
C GLN A 452 -6.07 4.30 18.03
N LEU A 453 -4.97 4.55 18.74
CA LEU A 453 -3.85 5.35 18.24
C LEU A 453 -3.26 4.71 16.97
N TYR A 454 -3.02 3.40 16.95
CA TYR A 454 -2.49 2.72 15.77
C TYR A 454 -3.45 2.77 14.59
N ARG A 455 -4.76 2.61 14.83
CA ARG A 455 -5.79 2.80 13.80
C ARG A 455 -5.77 4.22 13.24
N PHE A 456 -5.62 5.22 14.10
CA PHE A 456 -5.51 6.63 13.71
C PHE A 456 -4.24 6.91 12.89
N LEU A 457 -3.09 6.41 13.35
CA LEU A 457 -1.81 6.55 12.65
C LEU A 457 -1.87 5.89 11.27
N ALA A 458 -2.47 4.71 11.13
CA ALA A 458 -2.64 4.03 9.84
C ALA A 458 -3.33 4.90 8.77
N GLN A 459 -4.25 5.78 9.18
CA GLN A 459 -4.93 6.72 8.27
C GLN A 459 -4.06 7.93 7.89
N SER A 460 -2.94 8.15 8.56
CA SER A 460 -2.03 9.29 8.39
C SER A 460 -0.59 8.85 8.07
N PRO A 461 -0.30 8.26 6.88
CA PRO A 461 1.03 7.75 6.53
C PRO A 461 2.17 8.76 6.65
N ALA A 462 1.90 10.06 6.51
CA ALA A 462 2.90 11.12 6.66
C ALA A 462 3.61 11.09 8.03
N LEU A 463 2.90 10.65 9.08
CA LEU A 463 3.40 10.65 10.46
C LEU A 463 4.35 9.50 10.77
N TRP A 464 4.27 8.38 10.05
CA TRP A 464 5.05 7.17 10.36
C TRP A 464 5.75 6.55 9.14
N ARG A 465 5.68 7.19 7.97
CA ARG A 465 6.40 6.74 6.77
C ARG A 465 7.91 6.66 7.00
N ARG A 466 8.55 5.71 6.32
CA ARG A 466 10.02 5.69 6.20
C ARG A 466 10.51 6.96 5.48
N PRO A 467 11.70 7.47 5.85
CA PRO A 467 12.30 8.56 5.12
C PRO A 467 12.60 8.13 3.69
N ARG A 468 12.13 8.93 2.71
CA ARG A 468 12.40 8.73 1.28
C ARG A 468 12.78 10.07 0.65
N PRO A 469 14.04 10.25 0.20
CA PRO A 469 15.20 9.34 0.30
C PRO A 469 15.72 9.21 1.76
N PRO A 470 16.72 8.35 2.07
CA PRO A 470 17.18 8.07 3.44
C PRO A 470 17.64 9.27 4.27
N TRP A 471 18.03 10.38 3.62
CA TRP A 471 18.45 11.62 4.27
C TRP A 471 17.29 12.57 4.62
N ASN A 472 16.06 12.26 4.21
CA ASN A 472 14.90 13.01 4.67
C ASN A 472 14.58 12.65 6.13
N ARG A 473 13.91 13.57 6.82
CA ARG A 473 13.41 13.29 8.16
C ARG A 473 12.35 12.18 8.10
N PRO A 474 12.42 11.15 8.97
CA PRO A 474 11.36 10.16 9.07
C PRO A 474 10.05 10.82 9.52
N GLY A 475 8.93 10.11 9.36
CA GLY A 475 7.69 10.55 10.00
C GLY A 475 7.90 10.66 11.53
N PRO A 476 7.40 11.72 12.18
CA PRO A 476 7.68 12.01 13.60
C PRO A 476 7.30 10.88 14.57
N ALA A 477 6.26 10.10 14.26
CA ALA A 477 5.86 8.96 15.09
C ALA A 477 6.89 7.82 15.13
N ARG A 478 7.87 7.79 14.20
CA ARG A 478 9.01 6.84 14.25
C ARG A 478 10.06 7.20 15.28
N GLU A 479 10.12 8.47 15.69
CA GLU A 479 11.07 8.97 16.68
C GLU A 479 10.50 8.91 18.10
N LEU A 480 9.21 8.60 18.24
CA LEU A 480 8.51 8.50 19.53
C LEU A 480 8.41 7.06 20.03
N PRO A 481 8.43 6.86 21.37
CA PRO A 481 8.34 5.54 21.97
C PRO A 481 6.89 4.99 21.95
N THR A 482 6.31 4.88 20.77
CA THR A 482 4.90 4.50 20.57
C THR A 482 4.65 3.01 20.77
N ILE A 483 5.69 2.16 20.73
CA ILE A 483 5.54 0.72 20.80
C ILE A 483 5.64 0.22 22.24
N ARG A 484 4.51 -0.27 22.76
CA ARG A 484 4.45 -0.93 24.08
C ARG A 484 4.93 -2.38 24.00
N LEU A 485 5.93 -2.72 24.82
CA LEU A 485 6.46 -4.07 24.99
C LEU A 485 5.62 -4.88 25.99
N CYS A 486 5.80 -6.21 25.99
CA CYS A 486 5.16 -7.12 26.96
C CYS A 486 5.47 -6.79 28.43
N ASP A 487 6.62 -6.17 28.72
CA ASP A 487 7.00 -5.74 30.08
C ASP A 487 6.44 -4.37 30.47
N GLY A 488 5.61 -3.77 29.60
CA GLY A 488 4.99 -2.45 29.80
C GLY A 488 5.87 -1.27 29.39
N ARG A 489 7.16 -1.48 29.10
CA ARG A 489 8.02 -0.39 28.63
C ARG A 489 7.65 0.04 27.21
N HIS A 490 7.91 1.30 26.92
CA HIS A 490 7.67 1.92 25.63
C HIS A 490 9.00 2.17 24.89
N VAL A 491 9.07 1.75 23.63
CA VAL A 491 10.26 1.90 22.78
C VAL A 491 9.91 2.54 21.44
N VAL A 492 10.89 3.20 20.85
CA VAL A 492 10.78 3.68 19.47
C VAL A 492 10.69 2.47 18.52
N PRO A 493 9.97 2.54 17.40
CA PRO A 493 9.84 1.39 16.50
C PRO A 493 11.16 0.87 15.94
N PHE A 494 12.10 1.77 15.63
CA PHE A 494 13.39 1.44 15.03
C PHE A 494 14.55 2.19 15.70
N GLY A 495 15.70 1.53 15.81
CA GLY A 495 16.94 2.13 16.29
C GLY A 495 17.61 3.04 15.25
N ALA A 496 18.69 3.71 15.63
CA ALA A 496 19.45 4.60 14.74
C ALA A 496 20.06 3.88 13.52
N ASP A 497 20.29 2.57 13.63
CA ASP A 497 20.75 1.68 12.57
C ASP A 497 19.63 1.15 11.67
N GLY A 498 18.37 1.53 11.96
CA GLY A 498 17.19 1.10 11.24
C GLY A 498 16.69 -0.30 11.61
N ARG A 499 17.28 -0.96 12.61
CA ARG A 499 16.81 -2.26 13.12
C ARG A 499 15.57 -2.09 14.00
N PRO A 500 14.59 -3.02 13.94
CA PRO A 500 13.46 -3.03 14.86
C PRO A 500 13.93 -3.09 16.33
N GLN A 501 13.34 -2.26 17.20
CA GLN A 501 13.57 -2.35 18.66
C GLN A 501 12.51 -3.19 19.36
N ALA A 502 11.45 -3.54 18.64
CA ALA A 502 10.38 -4.42 19.07
C ALA A 502 9.97 -5.33 17.91
N TYR A 503 9.56 -6.55 18.23
CA TYR A 503 9.11 -7.54 17.27
C TYR A 503 7.66 -7.95 17.54
N LEU A 504 6.96 -8.45 16.53
CA LEU A 504 5.62 -8.97 16.75
C LEU A 504 5.68 -10.28 17.57
N PRO A 505 4.77 -10.48 18.54
CA PRO A 505 4.70 -11.73 19.27
C PRO A 505 4.28 -12.87 18.35
N GLY A 506 5.06 -13.94 18.37
CA GLY A 506 4.76 -15.21 17.71
C GLY A 506 4.07 -16.21 18.65
N PRO A 507 3.81 -17.45 18.19
CA PRO A 507 3.14 -18.49 18.97
C PRO A 507 3.97 -19.04 20.14
N VAL A 508 5.26 -18.70 20.21
CA VAL A 508 6.19 -19.15 21.26
C VAL A 508 6.90 -17.91 21.80
N SER A 509 7.22 -17.92 23.10
CA SER A 509 7.99 -16.86 23.75
C SER A 509 9.32 -16.64 23.04
N SER A 510 9.59 -15.39 22.66
CA SER A 510 10.88 -14.98 22.12
C SER A 510 11.72 -14.30 23.19
N SER A 511 13.03 -14.40 23.02
CA SER A 511 14.06 -13.71 23.80
C SER A 511 14.22 -12.24 23.35
N PHE A 512 13.74 -11.91 22.15
CA PHE A 512 13.67 -10.53 21.68
C PHE A 512 12.52 -9.76 22.35
N PRO A 513 12.66 -8.43 22.54
CA PRO A 513 11.56 -7.60 23.01
C PRO A 513 10.37 -7.66 22.04
N THR A 514 9.22 -8.12 22.52
CA THR A 514 8.01 -8.23 21.69
C THR A 514 6.96 -7.19 22.07
N VAL A 515 6.18 -6.75 21.08
CA VAL A 515 5.00 -5.91 21.28
C VAL A 515 4.02 -6.64 22.20
N ARG A 516 3.41 -5.89 23.11
CA ARG A 516 2.43 -6.42 24.06
C ARG A 516 1.36 -7.25 23.35
N THR A 517 1.19 -8.49 23.81
CA THR A 517 0.35 -9.50 23.15
C THR A 517 -1.09 -9.05 23.00
N GLU A 518 -1.69 -8.39 23.99
CA GLU A 518 -3.07 -7.91 23.91
C GLU A 518 -3.28 -6.87 22.80
N VAL A 519 -2.27 -6.02 22.57
CA VAL A 519 -2.31 -5.00 21.51
C VAL A 519 -2.11 -5.64 20.14
N ALA A 520 -1.12 -6.54 20.02
CA ALA A 520 -0.82 -7.25 18.78
C ALA A 520 -1.89 -8.30 18.38
N ALA A 521 -2.75 -8.71 19.30
CA ALA A 521 -3.88 -9.60 19.03
C ALA A 521 -5.03 -8.89 18.28
N ASN A 522 -5.11 -7.55 18.35
CA ASN A 522 -6.08 -6.80 17.56
C ASN A 522 -5.64 -6.73 16.08
N ALA A 523 -6.51 -7.17 15.16
CA ALA A 523 -6.17 -7.30 13.74
C ALA A 523 -5.76 -5.99 13.07
N GLU A 524 -6.39 -4.86 13.42
CA GLU A 524 -6.07 -3.55 12.82
C GLU A 524 -4.76 -2.99 13.37
N ALA A 525 -4.54 -3.13 14.68
CA ALA A 525 -3.26 -2.79 15.30
C ALA A 525 -2.12 -3.61 14.71
N ARG A 526 -2.32 -4.93 14.53
CA ARG A 526 -1.33 -5.80 13.92
C ARG A 526 -1.02 -5.39 12.48
N ALA A 527 -2.04 -5.12 11.67
CA ALA A 527 -1.87 -4.67 10.29
C ALA A 527 -1.03 -3.39 10.21
N PHE A 528 -1.30 -2.41 11.08
CA PHE A 528 -0.48 -1.19 11.17
C PHE A 528 0.97 -1.48 11.56
N LEU A 529 1.20 -2.33 12.57
CA LEU A 529 2.56 -2.67 13.03
C LEU A 529 3.37 -3.41 11.94
N GLU A 530 2.71 -4.28 11.17
CA GLU A 530 3.29 -4.95 10.01
C GLU A 530 3.63 -3.93 8.90
N GLU A 531 2.73 -3.00 8.59
CA GLU A 531 2.94 -1.94 7.59
C GLU A 531 4.03 -0.93 8.01
N LEU A 532 4.13 -0.65 9.32
CA LEU A 532 5.21 0.15 9.91
C LEU A 532 6.59 -0.49 9.65
N GLY A 533 6.63 -1.82 9.52
CA GLY A 533 7.79 -2.64 9.20
C GLY A 533 8.26 -3.54 10.35
N LEU A 534 7.42 -3.81 11.35
CA LEU A 534 7.70 -4.78 12.40
C LEU A 534 7.27 -6.17 11.94
N SER A 535 8.06 -7.18 12.27
CA SER A 535 7.77 -8.58 11.96
C SER A 535 8.01 -9.44 13.20
N GLU A 536 7.60 -10.70 13.13
CA GLU A 536 8.06 -11.69 14.12
C GLU A 536 9.60 -11.79 14.07
N PRO A 537 10.26 -12.08 15.20
CA PRO A 537 11.70 -12.27 15.22
C PRO A 537 12.10 -13.44 14.33
N ASP A 538 13.21 -13.30 13.61
CA ASP A 538 13.76 -14.42 12.86
C ASP A 538 14.32 -15.46 13.85
N ALA A 539 13.79 -16.68 13.78
CA ALA A 539 14.15 -17.76 14.69
C ALA A 539 15.64 -18.11 14.66
N VAL A 540 16.32 -17.93 13.53
CA VAL A 540 17.78 -18.15 13.40
C VAL A 540 18.55 -17.02 14.09
N ASP A 541 18.14 -15.75 13.95
CA ASP A 541 18.80 -14.65 14.65
C ASP A 541 18.64 -14.79 16.16
N GLU A 542 17.47 -15.25 16.63
CA GLU A 542 17.24 -15.50 18.06
C GLU A 542 18.22 -16.55 18.62
N VAL A 543 18.44 -17.64 17.88
CA VAL A 543 19.39 -18.68 18.30
C VAL A 543 20.83 -18.16 18.27
N LEU A 544 21.22 -17.43 17.22
CA LEU A 544 22.59 -16.91 17.09
C LEU A 544 22.92 -15.83 18.13
N GLU A 545 21.97 -14.97 18.48
CA GLU A 545 22.20 -13.82 19.37
C GLU A 545 22.01 -14.17 20.86
N TYR A 546 21.07 -15.07 21.20
CA TYR A 546 20.74 -15.35 22.60
C TYR A 546 21.05 -16.78 23.05
N VAL A 547 21.08 -17.77 22.16
CA VAL A 547 21.29 -19.18 22.55
C VAL A 547 22.76 -19.59 22.42
N VAL A 548 23.35 -19.44 21.23
CA VAL A 548 24.74 -19.85 20.95
C VAL A 548 25.76 -19.24 21.93
N PRO A 549 25.70 -17.93 22.28
CA PRO A 549 26.68 -17.34 23.20
C PRO A 549 26.69 -17.96 24.60
N LYS A 550 25.58 -18.56 25.05
CA LYS A 550 25.51 -19.25 26.35
C LYS A 550 26.46 -20.46 26.38
N TYR A 551 26.52 -21.21 25.28
CA TYR A 551 27.30 -22.45 25.17
C TYR A 551 28.76 -22.20 24.80
N ASP A 552 29.07 -21.10 24.11
CA ASP A 552 30.46 -20.71 23.81
C ASP A 552 31.20 -20.13 25.03
N ASN A 553 30.46 -19.63 26.04
CA ASN A 553 31.05 -19.12 27.27
C ASN A 553 31.09 -20.20 28.37
N PRO A 554 32.27 -20.73 28.73
CA PRO A 554 32.39 -21.78 29.75
C PRO A 554 32.02 -21.34 31.17
N SER A 555 31.78 -20.03 31.39
CA SER A 555 31.38 -19.46 32.67
C SER A 555 29.86 -19.48 32.89
N THR A 556 29.08 -19.76 31.85
CA THR A 556 27.61 -19.78 31.92
C THR A 556 27.15 -21.11 32.52
N ALA A 557 26.49 -21.08 33.67
CA ALA A 557 25.80 -22.26 34.19
C ALA A 557 24.44 -22.39 33.47
N ILE A 558 24.22 -23.53 32.81
CA ILE A 558 22.98 -23.85 32.09
C ILE A 558 22.34 -25.04 32.80
N ASP A 559 21.15 -24.85 33.36
CA ASP A 559 20.36 -25.94 33.96
C ASP A 559 19.55 -26.70 32.91
N ASP A 560 18.88 -27.78 33.33
CA ASP A 560 18.16 -28.66 32.40
C ASP A 560 16.92 -28.00 31.77
N GLU A 561 16.23 -27.10 32.49
CA GLU A 561 15.03 -26.41 32.00
C GLU A 561 15.41 -25.38 30.93
N GLN A 562 16.43 -24.56 31.20
CA GLN A 562 16.99 -23.62 30.24
C GLN A 562 17.56 -24.33 29.01
N HIS A 563 18.17 -25.50 29.21
CA HIS A 563 18.69 -26.31 28.11
C HIS A 563 17.57 -26.85 27.22
N ASP A 564 16.47 -27.37 27.79
CA ASP A 564 15.33 -27.85 27.01
C ASP A 564 14.67 -26.72 26.19
N ASP A 565 14.54 -25.53 26.76
CA ASP A 565 14.06 -24.34 26.06
C ASP A 565 14.97 -23.93 24.88
N ASP A 566 16.29 -23.96 25.10
CA ASP A 566 17.28 -23.66 24.06
C ASP A 566 17.21 -24.70 22.93
N LEU A 567 17.04 -25.99 23.24
CA LEU A 567 16.86 -27.04 22.24
C LEU A 567 15.59 -26.81 21.40
N ALA A 568 14.47 -26.48 22.04
CA ALA A 568 13.22 -26.17 21.34
C ALA A 568 13.41 -25.00 20.35
N LYS A 569 14.14 -23.94 20.75
CA LYS A 569 14.47 -22.81 19.87
C LYS A 569 15.38 -23.21 18.72
N ILE A 570 16.46 -23.96 19.00
CA ILE A 570 17.42 -24.43 17.99
C ILE A 570 16.71 -25.24 16.90
N PHE A 571 15.95 -26.28 17.29
CA PHE A 571 15.33 -27.17 16.31
C PHE A 571 14.17 -26.50 15.57
N ARG A 572 13.41 -25.62 16.23
CA ARG A 572 12.42 -24.77 15.54
C ARG A 572 13.08 -23.89 14.49
N ALA A 573 14.20 -23.24 14.80
CA ALA A 573 14.93 -22.41 13.86
C ALA A 573 15.46 -23.23 12.67
N MET A 574 15.99 -24.43 12.92
CA MET A 574 16.41 -25.35 11.86
C MET A 574 15.26 -25.75 10.94
N GLN A 575 14.07 -26.02 11.47
CA GLN A 575 12.92 -26.44 10.67
C GLN A 575 12.32 -25.27 9.88
N ALA A 576 12.11 -24.11 10.53
CA ALA A 576 11.40 -22.96 9.94
C ALA A 576 12.25 -22.11 8.98
N ALA A 577 13.59 -22.16 9.07
CA ALA A 577 14.45 -21.28 8.29
C ALA A 577 14.46 -21.59 6.78
N THR A 578 14.67 -20.55 5.96
CA THR A 578 14.98 -20.71 4.54
C THR A 578 16.33 -21.44 4.35
N ARG A 579 16.54 -22.08 3.20
CA ARG A 579 17.74 -22.91 2.93
C ARG A 579 19.05 -22.18 3.30
N ARG A 580 19.25 -20.95 2.82
CA ARG A 580 20.48 -20.18 3.07
C ARG A 580 20.69 -19.85 4.56
N ARG A 581 19.64 -19.44 5.26
CA ARG A 581 19.69 -19.10 6.70
C ARG A 581 19.92 -20.34 7.54
N ARG A 582 19.26 -21.45 7.18
CA ARG A 582 19.48 -22.77 7.78
C ARG A 582 20.93 -23.22 7.63
N ASP A 583 21.52 -23.07 6.45
CA ASP A 583 22.92 -23.44 6.20
C ASP A 583 23.88 -22.64 7.10
N THR A 584 23.62 -21.34 7.29
CA THR A 584 24.39 -20.48 8.21
C THR A 584 24.26 -20.95 9.66
N LEU A 585 23.03 -21.24 10.11
CA LEU A 585 22.79 -21.75 11.46
C LEU A 585 23.49 -23.10 11.70
N VAL A 586 23.38 -24.02 10.74
CA VAL A 586 24.00 -25.35 10.79
C VAL A 586 25.52 -25.25 10.89
N GLU A 587 26.15 -24.33 10.15
CA GLU A 587 27.60 -24.12 10.20
C GLU A 587 28.08 -23.68 11.58
N VAL A 588 27.34 -22.78 12.24
CA VAL A 588 27.63 -22.34 13.61
C VAL A 588 27.41 -23.50 14.60
N LEU A 589 26.22 -24.11 14.59
CA LEU A 589 25.84 -25.16 15.53
C LEU A 589 26.71 -26.41 15.45
N ARG A 590 27.31 -26.73 14.29
CA ARG A 590 28.28 -27.83 14.13
C ARG A 590 29.49 -27.69 15.06
N ASN A 591 29.85 -26.47 15.40
CA ASN A 591 31.02 -26.14 16.21
C ASN A 591 30.67 -25.69 17.62
N THR A 592 29.42 -25.26 17.87
CA THR A 592 28.95 -24.88 19.21
C THR A 592 28.82 -26.11 20.12
N PRO A 593 29.42 -26.10 21.33
CA PRO A 593 29.34 -27.21 22.26
C PRO A 593 28.03 -27.16 23.06
N PHE A 594 26.91 -27.57 22.46
CA PHE A 594 25.59 -27.54 23.12
C PHE A 594 24.99 -28.92 23.42
N LEU A 595 25.66 -30.02 23.06
CA LEU A 595 25.16 -31.38 23.33
C LEU A 595 25.82 -32.00 24.56
N GLN A 596 25.01 -32.45 25.52
CA GLN A 596 25.49 -33.23 26.66
C GLN A 596 25.94 -34.62 26.20
N CYS A 597 27.23 -34.90 26.38
CA CYS A 597 27.85 -36.16 26.01
C CYS A 597 28.64 -36.75 27.18
N ARG A 598 28.71 -38.08 27.25
CA ARG A 598 29.57 -38.84 28.18
C ARG A 598 30.76 -39.47 27.44
N PRO A 599 31.96 -39.59 28.04
CA PRO A 599 33.04 -40.31 27.40
C PRO A 599 32.84 -41.83 27.49
N ALA A 600 33.49 -42.58 26.60
CA ALA A 600 33.50 -44.04 26.65
C ALA A 600 34.04 -44.54 28.01
N GLY A 601 33.22 -45.27 28.78
CA GLY A 601 33.60 -45.81 30.09
C GLY A 601 33.39 -44.90 31.31
N SER A 602 32.73 -43.73 31.15
CA SER A 602 32.35 -42.84 32.26
C SER A 602 30.90 -42.38 32.13
N SER A 603 30.28 -42.01 33.26
CA SER A 603 28.93 -41.44 33.33
C SER A 603 28.91 -39.91 33.43
N ALA A 604 30.06 -39.24 33.53
CA ALA A 604 30.12 -37.80 33.66
C ALA A 604 29.73 -37.09 32.35
N LEU A 605 28.71 -36.23 32.41
CA LEU A 605 28.24 -35.45 31.27
C LEU A 605 29.03 -34.16 31.11
N SER A 606 29.32 -33.80 29.85
CA SER A 606 29.89 -32.51 29.49
C SER A 606 29.36 -32.05 28.15
N PHE A 607 29.27 -30.74 27.95
CA PHE A 607 28.85 -30.16 26.69
C PHE A 607 29.94 -30.31 25.61
N ARG A 608 29.53 -30.82 24.44
CA ARG A 608 30.39 -31.09 23.27
C ARG A 608 29.70 -30.68 21.98
N SER A 609 30.49 -30.43 20.95
CA SER A 609 29.97 -30.10 19.63
C SER A 609 29.37 -31.34 18.96
N PRO A 610 28.36 -31.17 18.09
CA PRO A 610 27.79 -32.28 17.30
C PRO A 610 28.83 -33.08 16.50
N THR A 611 29.87 -32.41 16.02
CA THR A 611 30.94 -32.97 15.18
C THR A 611 31.84 -33.99 15.89
N VAL A 612 31.84 -34.05 17.23
CA VAL A 612 32.63 -35.04 18.00
C VAL A 612 31.76 -36.10 18.69
N ALA A 613 30.43 -35.94 18.66
CA ALA A 613 29.48 -36.82 19.33
C ALA A 613 29.08 -38.03 18.47
N TYR A 614 28.79 -39.15 19.14
CA TYR A 614 28.28 -40.39 18.54
C TYR A 614 26.96 -40.81 19.19
N TRP A 615 26.10 -41.45 18.41
CA TRP A 615 24.96 -42.17 18.97
C TRP A 615 25.43 -43.41 19.74
N SER A 616 24.86 -43.61 20.92
CA SER A 616 25.13 -44.80 21.74
C SER A 616 24.42 -46.02 21.14
N HIS A 617 25.22 -47.05 20.84
CA HIS A 617 24.78 -48.42 20.59
C HIS A 617 25.89 -49.39 20.99
N GLU A 618 25.54 -50.65 21.26
CA GLU A 618 26.41 -51.62 21.94
C GLU A 618 27.77 -51.83 21.23
N ASP A 619 27.78 -52.06 19.92
CA ASP A 619 29.04 -52.32 19.19
C ASP A 619 29.97 -51.12 19.07
N LEU A 620 29.44 -49.90 18.95
CA LEU A 620 30.23 -48.67 18.84
C LEU A 620 30.83 -48.28 20.19
N GLU A 621 30.07 -48.47 21.28
CA GLU A 621 30.58 -48.33 22.63
C GLU A 621 31.69 -49.33 22.92
N HIS A 622 31.50 -50.59 22.51
CA HIS A 622 32.52 -51.63 22.68
C HIS A 622 33.78 -51.32 21.86
N TYR A 623 33.63 -50.86 20.61
CA TYR A 623 34.76 -50.43 19.76
C TYR A 623 35.57 -49.28 20.37
N PHE A 624 34.89 -48.24 20.90
CA PHE A 624 35.55 -47.06 21.46
C PHE A 624 35.95 -47.19 22.93
N LEU A 625 35.63 -48.27 23.63
CA LEU A 625 36.02 -48.52 25.02
C LEU A 625 37.52 -48.26 25.33
N PRO A 626 38.49 -48.55 24.44
CA PRO A 626 39.91 -48.25 24.65
C PRO A 626 40.28 -46.79 24.42
N SER A 627 39.39 -45.99 23.85
CA SER A 627 39.64 -44.62 23.38
C SER A 627 39.12 -43.59 24.40
N PRO A 628 40.00 -42.82 25.06
CA PRO A 628 39.59 -41.83 26.06
C PRO A 628 38.94 -40.57 25.46
N HIS A 629 38.89 -40.44 24.13
CA HIS A 629 38.48 -39.23 23.43
C HIS A 629 37.18 -39.39 22.62
N CYS A 630 36.45 -40.50 22.78
CA CYS A 630 35.14 -40.70 22.18
C CYS A 630 34.02 -40.23 23.11
N TRP A 631 33.02 -39.53 22.54
CA TRP A 631 31.90 -38.94 23.27
C TRP A 631 30.56 -39.50 22.76
N PHE A 632 29.78 -40.10 23.65
CA PHE A 632 28.44 -40.61 23.36
C PHE A 632 27.38 -39.63 23.82
N LEU A 633 26.42 -39.39 22.93
CA LEU A 633 25.31 -38.46 23.12
C LEU A 633 24.32 -38.99 24.18
N HIS A 634 23.82 -38.10 25.04
CA HIS A 634 22.81 -38.44 26.05
C HIS A 634 21.47 -38.87 25.41
N GLU A 635 20.70 -39.75 26.08
CA GLU A 635 19.46 -40.30 25.51
C GLU A 635 18.36 -39.26 25.30
N ARG A 636 18.39 -38.13 26.02
CA ARG A 636 17.40 -37.03 25.89
C ARG A 636 17.26 -36.49 24.46
N TYR A 637 18.30 -36.65 23.64
CA TYR A 637 18.34 -36.12 22.28
C TYR A 637 17.72 -37.04 21.22
N ARG A 638 17.25 -38.25 21.60
CA ARG A 638 16.60 -39.22 20.70
C ARG A 638 15.52 -38.62 19.80
N PRO A 639 14.65 -37.69 20.25
CA PRO A 639 13.63 -37.08 19.38
C PRO A 639 14.17 -36.30 18.18
N TYR A 640 15.41 -35.82 18.25
CA TYR A 640 16.02 -34.92 17.25
C TYR A 640 17.03 -35.63 16.33
N GLN A 641 16.83 -36.93 16.11
CA GLN A 641 17.82 -37.76 15.41
C GLN A 641 18.14 -37.27 13.99
N GLN A 642 17.14 -36.79 13.26
CA GLN A 642 17.33 -36.31 11.89
C GLN A 642 18.14 -35.00 11.85
N GLU A 643 17.76 -34.03 12.68
CA GLU A 643 18.41 -32.73 12.79
C GLU A 643 19.87 -32.88 13.26
N LEU A 644 20.10 -33.71 14.28
CA LEU A 644 21.44 -33.96 14.81
C LEU A 644 22.35 -34.69 13.83
N SER A 645 21.79 -35.53 12.95
CA SER A 645 22.54 -36.13 11.85
C SER A 645 23.02 -35.07 10.85
N VAL A 646 22.22 -34.04 10.57
CA VAL A 646 22.61 -32.89 9.73
C VAL A 646 23.71 -32.04 10.40
N LEU A 647 23.62 -31.87 11.72
CA LEU A 647 24.66 -31.22 12.51
C LEU A 647 25.93 -32.08 12.66
N GLY A 648 25.90 -33.33 12.20
CA GLY A 648 27.08 -34.17 12.09
C GLY A 648 27.31 -35.12 13.26
N VAL A 649 26.32 -35.42 14.10
CA VAL A 649 26.39 -36.51 15.09
C VAL A 649 26.46 -37.85 14.35
N ALA A 650 27.50 -38.65 14.62
CA ALA A 650 27.76 -39.86 13.86
C ALA A 650 27.02 -41.08 14.44
N GLN A 651 26.49 -41.93 13.56
CA GLN A 651 25.88 -43.23 13.94
C GLN A 651 26.85 -44.41 13.82
N ALA A 652 28.00 -44.20 13.18
CA ALA A 652 29.05 -45.20 13.00
C ALA A 652 30.43 -44.54 13.21
N VAL A 653 31.48 -45.35 13.22
CA VAL A 653 32.86 -44.85 13.32
C VAL A 653 33.11 -43.83 12.20
N ARG A 654 33.61 -42.65 12.59
CA ARG A 654 33.91 -41.59 11.61
C ARG A 654 35.08 -42.02 10.74
N VAL A 655 34.87 -41.94 9.44
CA VAL A 655 35.90 -42.14 8.44
C VAL A 655 36.42 -40.77 8.03
N LEU A 656 37.67 -40.52 8.37
CA LEU A 656 38.39 -39.31 7.98
C LEU A 656 39.08 -39.61 6.66
N SER A 657 38.45 -39.18 5.58
CA SER A 657 38.98 -39.28 4.23
C SER A 657 38.55 -38.06 3.43
N SER A 658 39.43 -37.54 2.59
CA SER A 658 39.09 -36.51 1.62
C SER A 658 38.18 -37.09 0.53
N PRO A 659 37.08 -36.40 0.17
CA PRO A 659 36.20 -36.89 -0.87
C PRO A 659 36.90 -36.86 -2.23
N PRO A 660 36.62 -37.82 -3.13
CA PRO A 660 37.08 -37.73 -4.50
C PRO A 660 36.43 -36.53 -5.20
N ASN A 661 37.20 -35.89 -6.07
CA ASN A 661 36.73 -34.85 -6.97
C ASN A 661 35.82 -35.45 -8.07
N PRO A 662 35.23 -34.63 -8.97
CA PRO A 662 34.36 -35.13 -10.04
C PRO A 662 35.01 -36.14 -11.01
N LEU A 663 36.34 -36.21 -11.04
CA LEU A 663 37.12 -37.17 -11.84
C LEU A 663 37.42 -38.47 -11.06
N GLY A 664 36.89 -38.61 -9.84
CA GLY A 664 37.13 -39.78 -9.00
C GLY A 664 38.49 -39.78 -8.31
N HIS A 665 39.20 -38.65 -8.23
CA HIS A 665 40.52 -38.56 -7.59
C HIS A 665 40.47 -37.77 -6.28
N VAL A 666 41.18 -38.22 -5.25
CA VAL A 666 41.27 -37.51 -3.97
C VAL A 666 42.43 -36.53 -4.04
N VAL A 667 42.18 -35.23 -3.92
CA VAL A 667 43.25 -34.23 -3.89
C VAL A 667 43.95 -34.29 -2.54
N ILE A 668 45.26 -34.55 -2.54
CA ILE A 668 46.08 -34.67 -1.32
C ILE A 668 46.82 -33.36 -1.05
N ARG A 669 47.47 -32.78 -2.06
CA ARG A 669 48.06 -31.43 -2.01
C ARG A 669 47.76 -30.66 -3.28
N ALA A 670 47.55 -29.36 -3.15
CA ALA A 670 47.30 -28.45 -4.25
C ALA A 670 47.91 -27.07 -3.98
N ASP A 671 49.21 -27.05 -3.70
CA ASP A 671 49.97 -25.82 -3.45
C ASP A 671 50.77 -25.43 -4.70
N TRP A 672 51.26 -24.19 -4.74
CA TRP A 672 51.97 -23.66 -5.91
C TRP A 672 53.24 -24.46 -6.23
N GLY A 673 53.17 -25.31 -7.26
CA GLY A 673 54.28 -26.18 -7.69
C GLY A 673 54.35 -27.56 -7.00
N ASP A 674 53.40 -27.91 -6.14
CA ASP A 674 53.28 -29.25 -5.51
C ASP A 674 51.81 -29.72 -5.53
N HIS A 675 51.48 -30.52 -6.54
CA HIS A 675 50.16 -31.12 -6.71
C HIS A 675 50.25 -32.63 -6.55
N SER A 676 49.44 -33.21 -5.67
CA SER A 676 49.30 -34.67 -5.54
C SER A 676 47.86 -35.09 -5.36
N ARG A 677 47.48 -36.21 -5.97
CA ARG A 677 46.13 -36.80 -5.91
C ARG A 677 46.19 -38.33 -5.83
N GLY A 678 45.28 -38.93 -5.07
CA GLY A 678 45.04 -40.37 -5.09
C GLY A 678 44.05 -40.74 -6.18
N LEU A 679 44.34 -41.79 -6.95
CA LEU A 679 43.49 -42.26 -8.04
C LEU A 679 42.32 -43.13 -7.54
N HIS A 680 41.21 -43.17 -8.28
CA HIS A 680 40.04 -44.02 -7.99
C HIS A 680 39.48 -43.94 -6.56
N GLY A 681 39.50 -42.75 -5.95
CA GLY A 681 38.99 -42.54 -4.60
C GLY A 681 39.91 -43.03 -3.50
N PHE A 682 41.16 -43.39 -3.81
CA PHE A 682 42.18 -43.71 -2.82
C PHE A 682 42.62 -42.45 -2.09
N ASP A 683 42.61 -42.49 -0.75
CA ASP A 683 43.17 -41.44 0.10
C ASP A 683 44.27 -42.04 0.98
N PRO A 684 45.54 -41.63 0.83
CA PRO A 684 46.60 -42.09 1.73
C PRO A 684 46.36 -41.66 3.18
N ASN A 685 45.61 -40.58 3.43
CA ASN A 685 45.27 -40.12 4.77
C ASN A 685 43.98 -40.75 5.32
N LEU A 686 43.43 -41.78 4.66
CA LEU A 686 42.27 -42.51 5.15
C LEU A 686 42.53 -43.02 6.58
N ARG A 687 41.73 -42.53 7.53
CA ARG A 687 41.79 -42.91 8.95
C ARG A 687 40.40 -43.23 9.46
N PHE A 688 40.32 -44.17 10.39
CA PHE A 688 39.10 -44.45 11.13
C PHE A 688 39.28 -43.96 12.58
N ALA A 689 38.32 -43.18 13.07
CA ALA A 689 38.37 -42.65 14.43
C ALA A 689 38.52 -43.79 15.45
N GLY A 690 39.51 -43.72 16.35
CA GLY A 690 39.73 -44.74 17.39
C GLY A 690 40.41 -46.04 16.94
N LEU A 691 40.72 -46.23 15.65
CA LEU A 691 41.22 -47.52 15.13
C LEU A 691 42.49 -48.00 15.82
N LYS A 692 43.48 -47.11 15.96
CA LYS A 692 44.75 -47.41 16.65
C LYS A 692 44.49 -47.94 18.06
N ALA A 693 43.64 -47.27 18.85
CA ALA A 693 43.31 -47.70 20.20
C ALA A 693 42.58 -49.06 20.22
N ALA A 694 41.72 -49.31 19.23
CA ALA A 694 40.99 -50.56 19.09
C ALA A 694 41.91 -51.75 18.75
N VAL A 695 42.84 -51.60 17.80
CA VAL A 695 43.78 -52.67 17.39
C VAL A 695 44.94 -52.90 18.36
N THR A 696 45.33 -51.89 19.16
CA THR A 696 46.37 -52.05 20.20
C THR A 696 45.87 -52.87 21.40
N ARG A 697 44.56 -52.95 21.63
CA ARG A 697 43.96 -53.74 22.71
C ARG A 697 42.95 -54.76 22.17
N PRO A 698 43.27 -55.63 21.20
CA PRO A 698 42.26 -56.39 20.46
C PRO A 698 41.43 -57.31 21.37
N ASP A 699 40.17 -57.54 20.99
CA ASP A 699 39.34 -58.65 21.48
C ASP A 699 38.51 -59.20 20.32
N ARG A 700 37.97 -60.41 20.46
CA ARG A 700 37.25 -61.09 19.36
C ARG A 700 36.13 -60.22 18.79
N ARG A 701 35.30 -59.58 19.63
CA ARG A 701 34.18 -58.75 19.20
C ARG A 701 34.63 -57.49 18.47
N ARG A 702 35.66 -56.81 18.97
CA ARG A 702 36.24 -55.63 18.30
C ARG A 702 36.92 -55.98 16.99
N SER A 703 37.65 -57.08 16.94
CA SER A 703 38.28 -57.55 15.70
C SER A 703 37.23 -57.91 14.65
N THR A 704 36.15 -58.59 15.04
CA THR A 704 35.02 -58.86 14.14
C THR A 704 34.35 -57.57 13.67
N TYR A 705 34.12 -56.59 14.55
CA TYR A 705 33.55 -55.29 14.16
C TYR A 705 34.47 -54.51 13.20
N ILE A 706 35.77 -54.48 13.48
CA ILE A 706 36.76 -53.85 12.61
C ILE A 706 36.75 -54.55 11.23
N TRP A 707 36.81 -55.87 11.19
CA TRP A 707 36.80 -56.60 9.93
C TRP A 707 35.48 -56.40 9.15
N ASN A 708 34.36 -56.85 9.71
CA ASN A 708 33.08 -56.94 9.00
C ASN A 708 32.47 -55.57 8.71
N HIS A 709 32.49 -54.65 9.67
CA HIS A 709 31.73 -53.39 9.57
C HIS A 709 32.60 -52.19 9.20
N LEU A 710 33.86 -52.16 9.63
CA LEU A 710 34.73 -51.01 9.41
C LEU A 710 35.58 -51.13 8.14
N LEU A 711 36.15 -52.31 7.86
CA LEU A 711 37.14 -52.47 6.78
C LEU A 711 36.55 -53.02 5.47
N LEU A 712 35.62 -53.96 5.52
CA LEU A 712 35.03 -54.54 4.29
C LEU A 712 34.52 -53.50 3.29
N PRO A 713 33.79 -52.44 3.69
CA PRO A 713 33.32 -51.42 2.74
C PRO A 713 34.45 -50.60 2.09
N TYR A 714 35.64 -50.61 2.69
CA TYR A 714 36.80 -49.82 2.29
C TYR A 714 37.96 -50.68 1.78
N ALA A 715 37.77 -51.99 1.61
CA ALA A 715 38.84 -52.94 1.24
C ALA A 715 39.65 -52.47 0.01
N SER A 716 38.96 -52.02 -1.04
CA SER A 716 39.57 -51.51 -2.29
C SER A 716 40.21 -50.11 -2.16
N ARG A 717 40.05 -49.44 -1.01
CA ARG A 717 40.58 -48.09 -0.72
C ARG A 717 41.68 -48.08 0.35
N LEU A 718 42.02 -49.23 0.94
CA LEU A 718 43.09 -49.32 1.93
C LEU A 718 44.48 -49.19 1.29
N ARG A 719 44.60 -49.51 0.00
CA ARG A 719 45.81 -49.45 -0.84
C ARG A 719 45.45 -48.86 -2.20
N GLY A 720 46.33 -48.05 -2.79
CA GLY A 720 46.06 -47.42 -4.08
C GLY A 720 47.24 -46.63 -4.62
N ILE A 721 47.01 -45.79 -5.62
CA ILE A 721 48.07 -45.06 -6.33
C ILE A 721 47.95 -43.57 -6.05
N VAL A 722 49.06 -42.94 -5.66
CA VAL A 722 49.19 -41.49 -5.54
C VAL A 722 49.98 -40.96 -6.72
N GLU A 723 49.36 -40.04 -7.46
CA GLU A 723 49.96 -39.33 -8.58
C GLU A 723 50.39 -37.93 -8.13
N SER A 724 51.61 -37.52 -8.44
CA SER A 724 52.19 -36.22 -8.07
C SER A 724 52.77 -35.48 -9.28
N SER A 725 52.61 -34.17 -9.36
CA SER A 725 53.15 -33.31 -10.41
C SER A 725 53.46 -31.90 -9.88
N GLY A 726 54.45 -31.23 -10.47
CA GLY A 726 54.70 -29.80 -10.24
C GLY A 726 53.71 -28.88 -10.97
N ARG A 727 52.78 -29.45 -11.76
CA ARG A 727 51.77 -28.71 -12.53
C ARG A 727 50.36 -29.16 -12.17
N GLN A 728 49.42 -28.22 -12.17
CA GLN A 728 48.04 -28.43 -11.74
C GLN A 728 47.23 -29.32 -12.70
N ASP A 729 47.63 -29.42 -13.96
CA ASP A 729 47.04 -30.32 -14.96
C ASP A 729 47.58 -31.75 -14.87
N TYR A 730 48.51 -32.01 -13.94
CA TYR A 730 49.20 -33.29 -13.78
C TYR A 730 49.97 -33.73 -15.04
N SER A 731 50.33 -32.80 -15.93
CA SER A 731 51.26 -33.09 -17.02
C SER A 731 52.64 -33.47 -16.44
N ASN A 732 53.28 -34.51 -17.01
CA ASN A 732 54.53 -35.12 -16.52
C ASN A 732 54.48 -35.59 -15.05
N SER A 733 53.37 -36.21 -14.64
CA SER A 733 53.20 -36.75 -13.30
C SER A 733 54.05 -37.99 -13.00
N LYS A 734 54.24 -38.28 -11.71
CA LYS A 734 54.80 -39.52 -11.18
C LYS A 734 53.74 -40.22 -10.33
N SER A 735 53.51 -41.51 -10.60
CA SER A 735 52.56 -42.34 -9.86
C SER A 735 53.29 -43.35 -8.99
N VAL A 736 52.90 -43.45 -7.72
CA VAL A 736 53.51 -44.35 -6.72
C VAL A 736 52.40 -45.11 -6.01
N GLU A 737 52.52 -46.43 -5.95
CA GLU A 737 51.64 -47.25 -5.10
C GLU A 737 51.91 -46.91 -3.63
N THR A 738 50.85 -46.57 -2.90
CA THR A 738 50.90 -46.06 -1.54
C THR A 738 49.85 -46.78 -0.69
N MET A 739 50.17 -46.97 0.59
CA MET A 739 49.27 -47.55 1.59
C MET A 739 48.58 -46.43 2.35
N SER A 740 47.34 -46.63 2.75
CA SER A 740 46.66 -45.68 3.65
C SER A 740 47.22 -45.75 5.06
N GLU A 741 47.11 -44.66 5.82
CA GLU A 741 47.44 -44.66 7.24
C GLU A 741 46.64 -45.69 8.05
N ALA A 742 45.38 -45.92 7.68
CA ALA A 742 44.58 -47.00 8.25
C ALA A 742 45.24 -48.37 7.99
N LEU A 743 45.69 -48.64 6.77
CA LEU A 743 46.33 -49.91 6.42
C LEU A 743 47.65 -50.10 7.16
N GLU A 744 48.48 -49.05 7.28
CA GLU A 744 49.73 -49.09 8.05
C GLU A 744 49.50 -49.54 9.49
N VAL A 745 48.46 -49.00 10.15
CA VAL A 745 48.08 -49.42 11.52
C VAL A 745 47.62 -50.88 11.55
N LEU A 746 46.89 -51.34 10.55
CA LEU A 746 46.30 -52.70 10.51
C LEU A 746 47.32 -53.80 10.26
N ILE A 747 48.35 -53.56 9.43
CA ILE A 747 49.36 -54.58 9.10
C ILE A 747 50.48 -54.66 10.14
N THR A 748 50.68 -53.60 10.94
CA THR A 748 51.74 -53.52 11.96
C THR A 748 51.31 -54.03 13.34
N HIS A 749 50.03 -54.37 13.52
CA HIS A 749 49.48 -54.83 14.80
C HIS A 749 48.93 -56.25 14.68
N ALA A 750 49.06 -57.01 15.76
CA ALA A 750 48.45 -58.32 15.90
C ALA A 750 47.03 -58.16 16.45
N TRP A 751 46.02 -58.21 15.58
CA TRP A 751 44.63 -57.94 15.97
C TRP A 751 43.62 -58.94 15.40
N ILE A 752 44.02 -59.85 14.52
CA ILE A 752 43.13 -60.90 13.99
C ILE A 752 43.30 -62.17 14.84
N PRO A 753 42.23 -62.70 15.46
CA PRO A 753 42.30 -63.92 16.26
C PRO A 753 42.43 -65.16 15.36
N THR A 754 43.27 -66.11 15.75
CA THR A 754 43.29 -67.47 15.19
C THR A 754 42.15 -68.31 15.75
N ALA A 755 41.88 -69.48 15.16
CA ALA A 755 40.95 -70.47 15.73
C ALA A 755 41.30 -70.89 17.18
N ALA A 756 42.57 -70.75 17.59
CA ALA A 756 43.04 -71.00 18.96
C ALA A 756 42.88 -69.80 19.91
N GLY A 757 42.44 -68.65 19.41
CA GLY A 757 42.19 -67.43 20.19
C GLY A 757 43.40 -66.51 20.38
N GLU A 758 44.54 -66.80 19.76
CA GLU A 758 45.71 -65.92 19.77
C GLU A 758 45.58 -64.84 18.68
N PHE A 759 45.93 -63.59 18.98
CA PHE A 759 45.89 -62.50 18.00
C PHE A 759 47.21 -62.42 17.23
N VAL A 760 47.12 -62.39 15.90
CA VAL A 760 48.28 -62.35 14.99
C VAL A 760 48.14 -61.23 13.95
N GLU A 761 49.25 -60.93 13.27
CA GLU A 761 49.29 -59.99 12.15
C GLU A 761 48.61 -60.60 10.91
N PRO A 762 47.92 -59.80 10.08
CA PRO A 762 47.20 -60.31 8.92
C PRO A 762 48.05 -61.14 7.94
N ALA A 763 49.30 -60.75 7.69
CA ALA A 763 50.19 -61.44 6.74
C ALA A 763 50.55 -62.90 7.11
N LYS A 764 50.20 -63.35 8.33
CA LYS A 764 50.48 -64.71 8.84
C LYS A 764 49.30 -65.67 8.66
N LEU A 765 48.18 -65.21 8.12
CA LEU A 765 46.94 -65.97 7.99
C LEU A 765 46.48 -66.10 6.54
N SER A 766 45.82 -67.21 6.23
CA SER A 766 44.97 -67.36 5.05
C SER A 766 43.50 -67.11 5.41
N LEU A 767 42.63 -66.94 4.40
CA LEU A 767 41.19 -66.78 4.65
C LEU A 767 40.57 -68.00 5.37
N ASP A 768 41.13 -69.18 5.16
CA ASP A 768 40.64 -70.43 5.76
C ASP A 768 40.98 -70.54 7.27
N ASP A 769 41.89 -69.70 7.76
CA ASP A 769 42.31 -69.67 9.17
C ASP A 769 41.46 -68.71 10.03
N LEU A 770 40.53 -67.97 9.41
CA LEU A 770 39.66 -67.00 10.09
C LEU A 770 38.53 -67.71 10.86
N PRO A 771 38.15 -67.22 12.06
CA PRO A 771 36.96 -67.73 12.76
C PRO A 771 35.66 -67.45 12.01
N ASP A 772 34.64 -68.31 12.21
CA ASP A 772 33.33 -68.25 11.52
C ASP A 772 32.61 -66.89 11.60
N ASP A 773 32.92 -66.07 12.61
CA ASP A 773 32.30 -64.74 12.79
C ASP A 773 32.87 -63.68 11.81
N PHE A 774 33.95 -63.99 11.08
CA PHE A 774 34.59 -63.09 10.10
C PHE A 774 34.05 -63.37 8.70
N GLU A 775 33.53 -62.35 8.03
CA GLU A 775 33.04 -62.48 6.66
C GLU A 775 34.21 -62.69 5.68
N SER A 776 34.13 -63.74 4.86
CA SER A 776 35.16 -64.04 3.87
C SER A 776 35.19 -62.97 2.77
N SER A 777 36.35 -62.33 2.59
CA SER A 777 36.57 -61.31 1.56
C SER A 777 37.98 -61.36 1.01
N GLN A 778 38.11 -61.84 -0.22
CA GLN A 778 39.39 -61.89 -0.93
C GLN A 778 40.00 -60.50 -1.11
N ALA A 779 39.18 -59.49 -1.42
CA ALA A 779 39.65 -58.12 -1.62
C ALA A 779 40.27 -57.52 -0.34
N LEU A 780 39.68 -57.80 0.84
CA LEU A 780 40.22 -57.33 2.12
C LEU A 780 41.46 -58.11 2.52
N ALA A 781 41.46 -59.43 2.30
CA ALA A 781 42.61 -60.29 2.53
C ALA A 781 43.83 -59.86 1.68
N ASP A 782 43.62 -59.57 0.40
CA ASP A 782 44.66 -59.08 -0.51
C ASP A 782 45.19 -57.70 -0.07
N ALA A 783 44.30 -56.79 0.31
CA ALA A 783 44.69 -55.46 0.80
C ALA A 783 45.54 -55.53 2.09
N LEU A 784 45.19 -56.44 3.00
CA LEU A 784 45.91 -56.73 4.25
C LEU A 784 47.17 -57.59 4.05
N GLY A 785 47.40 -58.13 2.85
CA GLY A 785 48.57 -58.95 2.52
C GLY A 785 48.52 -60.38 3.07
N MET A 786 47.31 -60.95 3.21
CA MET A 786 47.09 -62.36 3.61
C MET A 786 47.54 -63.34 2.51
N VAL A 787 47.76 -64.60 2.86
CA VAL A 787 48.20 -65.65 1.92
C VAL A 787 47.06 -66.06 0.98
N SER A 788 47.22 -65.95 -0.35
CA SER A 788 46.14 -66.19 -1.33
C SER A 788 45.91 -67.67 -1.67
N SER A 789 44.63 -68.10 -1.68
CA SER A 789 44.17 -69.47 -1.98
C SER A 789 44.04 -69.79 -3.48
N ALA A 790 44.08 -68.77 -4.36
CA ALA A 790 43.82 -68.90 -5.79
C ALA A 790 44.94 -69.58 -6.62
N ILE A 791 46.21 -69.47 -6.21
CA ILE A 791 47.33 -70.10 -6.96
C ILE A 791 47.28 -71.63 -6.85
N VAL A 792 46.73 -72.14 -5.74
CA VAL A 792 46.63 -73.58 -5.45
C VAL A 792 45.43 -74.23 -6.14
N GLN A 793 44.29 -73.54 -6.25
CA GLN A 793 43.11 -74.05 -6.95
C GLN A 793 43.27 -74.05 -8.49
N VAL A 794 43.78 -72.96 -9.07
CA VAL A 794 43.86 -72.80 -10.54
C VAL A 794 44.91 -73.72 -11.18
N SER A 795 45.99 -74.06 -10.45
CA SER A 795 46.95 -75.09 -10.86
C SER A 795 46.33 -76.48 -10.98
N THR A 796 45.29 -76.76 -10.20
CA THR A 796 44.73 -78.10 -10.04
C THR A 796 43.54 -78.34 -10.98
N GLU A 797 42.76 -77.31 -11.28
CA GLU A 797 41.59 -77.41 -12.17
C GLU A 797 41.92 -77.32 -13.66
N LEU A 798 42.93 -76.53 -14.05
CA LEU A 798 43.26 -76.29 -15.46
C LEU A 798 44.42 -77.14 -15.99
N ASN A 799 45.02 -77.97 -15.12
CA ASN A 799 46.16 -78.84 -15.44
C ASN A 799 47.35 -78.08 -16.09
N LEU A 800 47.53 -76.82 -15.68
CA LEU A 800 48.61 -75.93 -16.10
C LEU A 800 49.56 -75.69 -14.94
N SER A 801 50.85 -75.54 -15.22
CA SER A 801 51.85 -75.31 -14.16
C SER A 801 51.68 -73.91 -13.54
N VAL A 802 51.99 -73.78 -12.24
CA VAL A 802 52.04 -72.47 -11.54
C VAL A 802 52.96 -71.47 -12.27
N ALA A 803 53.96 -71.94 -13.01
CA ALA A 803 54.83 -71.10 -13.85
C ALA A 803 54.09 -70.53 -15.09
N THR A 804 53.15 -71.27 -15.66
CA THR A 804 52.30 -70.83 -16.79
C THR A 804 51.28 -69.77 -16.34
N LEU A 805 50.76 -69.90 -15.12
CA LEU A 805 49.85 -68.93 -14.52
C LEU A 805 50.58 -67.62 -14.15
N ARG A 806 51.84 -67.71 -13.70
CA ARG A 806 52.71 -66.53 -13.59
C ARG A 806 52.95 -65.85 -14.93
N PHE A 807 53.20 -66.60 -16.00
CA PHE A 807 53.43 -66.03 -17.33
C PHE A 807 52.24 -65.19 -17.83
N LEU A 808 50.99 -65.64 -17.61
CA LEU A 808 49.79 -64.86 -17.96
C LEU A 808 49.59 -63.63 -17.05
N ALA A 809 49.92 -63.74 -15.76
CA ALA A 809 49.88 -62.61 -14.84
C ALA A 809 50.97 -61.55 -15.15
N GLU A 810 52.10 -61.98 -15.71
CA GLU A 810 53.23 -61.13 -16.10
C GLU A 810 53.10 -60.56 -17.53
N ASN A 811 52.13 -61.03 -18.33
CA ASN A 811 51.87 -60.56 -19.71
C ASN A 811 50.39 -60.15 -19.87
N PRO A 812 50.00 -58.95 -19.40
CA PRO A 812 48.60 -58.49 -19.29
C PRO A 812 47.90 -58.27 -20.64
N ASP A 813 48.68 -58.03 -21.70
CA ASP A 813 48.15 -57.70 -23.02
C ASP A 813 47.39 -58.87 -23.66
N ALA A 814 47.81 -60.11 -23.37
CA ALA A 814 47.13 -61.33 -23.84
C ALA A 814 45.83 -61.63 -23.08
N ALA A 815 45.69 -61.14 -21.85
CA ALA A 815 44.45 -61.26 -21.06
C ALA A 815 43.44 -60.16 -21.39
N ALA A 816 43.93 -58.97 -21.78
CA ALA A 816 43.11 -57.81 -22.13
C ALA A 816 42.27 -58.01 -23.40
N GLU A 817 42.75 -58.77 -24.39
CA GLU A 817 41.98 -59.08 -25.61
C GLU A 817 40.73 -59.92 -25.34
N LEU A 818 40.78 -60.83 -24.36
CA LEU A 818 39.65 -61.69 -23.99
C LEU A 818 38.58 -60.95 -23.18
N ASP A 819 38.97 -59.98 -22.36
CA ASP A 819 38.06 -59.23 -21.49
C ASP A 819 37.31 -58.11 -22.25
N GLN A 820 37.94 -57.53 -23.28
CA GLN A 820 37.31 -56.53 -24.16
C GLN A 820 36.11 -57.07 -24.96
N MET A 821 36.08 -58.37 -25.26
CA MET A 821 34.94 -58.99 -25.95
C MET A 821 33.72 -59.16 -25.03
N ARG A 822 33.91 -59.28 -23.71
CA ARG A 822 32.83 -59.48 -22.72
C ARG A 822 32.15 -58.15 -22.34
N GLN A 823 32.94 -57.09 -22.14
CA GLN A 823 32.44 -55.78 -21.66
C GLN A 823 31.56 -55.04 -22.66
N ARG A 824 31.76 -55.24 -23.98
CA ARG A 824 30.91 -54.62 -25.02
C ARG A 824 29.46 -55.15 -25.03
N GLN A 825 29.21 -56.30 -24.40
CA GLN A 825 27.89 -56.95 -24.40
C GLN A 825 27.01 -56.49 -23.23
N GLU A 826 27.60 -56.13 -22.09
CA GLU A 826 26.89 -55.75 -20.84
C GLU A 826 26.46 -54.27 -20.82
N GLN A 827 27.22 -53.37 -21.45
CA GLN A 827 26.92 -51.92 -21.48
C GLN A 827 25.63 -51.58 -22.26
N LYS A 828 25.17 -52.47 -23.15
CA LYS A 828 24.01 -52.24 -24.03
C LYS A 828 22.67 -52.50 -23.35
N GLU A 829 22.64 -53.21 -22.23
CA GLU A 829 21.41 -53.63 -21.54
C GLU A 829 20.99 -52.68 -20.39
N GLN A 830 21.86 -51.77 -19.94
CA GLN A 830 21.58 -50.86 -18.81
C GLN A 830 21.06 -49.47 -19.21
N ASP A 831 21.33 -48.98 -20.43
CA ASP A 831 20.86 -47.66 -20.89
C ASP A 831 19.36 -47.61 -21.25
N ASP A 832 18.69 -48.76 -21.41
CA ASP A 832 17.26 -48.86 -21.79
C ASP A 832 16.26 -48.71 -20.60
N ALA A 833 16.76 -48.53 -19.37
CA ALA A 833 15.96 -48.73 -18.15
C ALA A 833 15.42 -47.47 -17.43
N GLN A 834 15.68 -46.21 -17.82
CA GLN A 834 15.13 -45.03 -17.10
C GLN A 834 14.93 -43.75 -17.97
N PRO A 835 13.81 -42.99 -17.81
CA PRO A 835 13.60 -41.73 -18.53
C PRO A 835 14.48 -40.58 -18.01
N PRO A 836 14.94 -39.66 -18.87
CA PRO A 836 15.64 -38.45 -18.45
C PRO A 836 14.70 -37.38 -17.84
N PRO A 837 15.21 -36.45 -17.01
CA PRO A 837 14.42 -35.38 -16.41
C PRO A 837 13.91 -34.41 -17.50
N GLY A 838 12.61 -34.09 -17.49
CA GLY A 838 11.97 -33.19 -18.48
C GLY A 838 11.19 -33.88 -19.61
N ALA A 839 10.92 -35.18 -19.50
CA ALA A 839 10.27 -35.96 -20.56
C ALA A 839 8.75 -35.68 -20.77
N ALA A 840 8.12 -34.81 -19.97
CA ALA A 840 6.72 -34.40 -20.12
C ALA A 840 6.63 -32.86 -20.19
N LEU A 841 6.41 -32.34 -21.40
CA LEU A 841 6.15 -30.91 -21.63
C LEU A 841 4.64 -30.67 -21.49
N THR A 842 4.19 -29.82 -20.57
CA THR A 842 2.77 -29.43 -20.46
C THR A 842 2.44 -28.27 -21.39
N PRO A 843 1.16 -28.07 -21.78
CA PRO A 843 0.75 -26.90 -22.57
C PRO A 843 1.15 -25.56 -21.94
N GLU A 844 1.14 -25.44 -20.60
CA GLU A 844 1.64 -24.25 -19.91
C GLU A 844 3.18 -24.08 -20.00
N GLY A 845 3.94 -25.19 -20.02
CA GLY A 845 5.41 -25.17 -20.13
C GLY A 845 5.96 -24.99 -21.56
N TYR A 846 5.12 -25.17 -22.59
CA TYR A 846 5.51 -24.96 -23.99
C TYR A 846 5.88 -23.50 -24.30
N ALA A 847 5.19 -22.53 -23.68
CA ALA A 847 5.46 -21.11 -23.93
C ALA A 847 6.89 -20.73 -23.53
N ASP A 848 7.36 -21.22 -22.38
CA ASP A 848 8.73 -20.97 -21.89
C ASP A 848 9.77 -21.71 -22.75
N ALA A 849 9.51 -22.97 -23.12
CA ALA A 849 10.40 -23.73 -24.00
C ALA A 849 10.49 -23.13 -25.41
N LEU A 850 9.39 -22.57 -25.93
CA LEU A 850 9.35 -21.86 -27.21
C LEU A 850 10.13 -20.55 -27.13
N LYS A 851 9.96 -19.79 -26.04
CA LYS A 851 10.72 -18.57 -25.78
C LYS A 851 12.21 -18.86 -25.72
N ASP A 852 12.62 -19.90 -25.00
CA ASP A 852 14.01 -20.38 -24.95
C ASP A 852 14.55 -20.84 -26.32
N ALA A 853 13.70 -21.34 -27.22
CA ALA A 853 14.12 -21.74 -28.56
C ALA A 853 14.48 -20.53 -29.46
N PHE A 854 13.79 -19.40 -29.29
CA PHE A 854 13.98 -18.18 -30.08
C PHE A 854 14.92 -17.15 -29.42
N ASP A 855 15.03 -17.13 -28.09
CA ASP A 855 15.83 -16.18 -27.31
C ASP A 855 17.23 -16.72 -26.93
N LYS A 856 17.93 -17.40 -27.86
CA LYS A 856 19.35 -17.79 -27.66
C LYS A 856 20.27 -16.75 -28.31
N PRO A 857 20.61 -15.62 -27.65
CA PRO A 857 21.35 -14.53 -28.27
C PRO A 857 22.77 -14.97 -28.67
N ALA A 858 23.14 -14.67 -29.91
CA ALA A 858 24.53 -14.58 -30.35
C ALA A 858 24.97 -13.10 -30.26
N VAL A 859 26.21 -12.83 -29.84
CA VAL A 859 26.76 -11.47 -29.75
C VAL A 859 27.06 -10.95 -31.16
N HIS A 860 26.25 -9.97 -31.59
CA HIS A 860 26.31 -9.05 -32.75
C HIS A 860 26.34 -9.59 -34.19
N GLY A 861 25.49 -8.94 -35.01
CA GLY A 861 25.48 -8.96 -36.48
C GLY A 861 24.06 -8.78 -37.04
N GLU A 862 23.70 -7.55 -37.42
CA GLU A 862 22.40 -7.17 -38.01
C GLU A 862 22.15 -7.75 -39.42
N PRO A 863 20.90 -7.72 -39.93
CA PRO A 863 20.29 -8.81 -40.72
C PRO A 863 20.23 -8.53 -42.23
N GLU A 864 20.08 -9.60 -43.03
CA GLU A 864 19.55 -9.51 -44.40
C GLU A 864 18.38 -10.48 -44.58
N ALA A 865 17.20 -9.90 -44.80
CA ALA A 865 15.96 -10.61 -45.05
C ALA A 865 15.87 -11.03 -46.52
N ALA A 866 15.61 -12.31 -46.78
CA ALA A 866 15.15 -12.82 -48.06
C ALA A 866 13.63 -13.05 -48.02
N PRO A 867 12.90 -12.74 -49.12
CA PRO A 867 11.44 -12.76 -49.12
C PRO A 867 10.91 -14.19 -49.06
N VAL A 868 10.14 -14.48 -48.00
CA VAL A 868 9.36 -15.72 -47.88
C VAL A 868 8.13 -15.61 -48.78
N SER A 869 7.87 -16.68 -49.55
CA SER A 869 6.76 -16.73 -50.49
C SER A 869 5.41 -16.61 -49.78
N SER A 870 4.58 -15.70 -50.29
CA SER A 870 3.21 -15.47 -49.86
C SER A 870 2.31 -16.61 -50.32
N GLY A 871 1.88 -17.48 -49.39
CA GLY A 871 0.91 -18.53 -49.70
C GLY A 871 0.17 -19.16 -48.53
N GLY A 872 0.42 -18.74 -47.28
CA GLY A 872 -0.20 -19.31 -46.08
C GLY A 872 -1.47 -18.60 -45.60
N ARG A 873 -2.31 -18.06 -46.49
CA ARG A 873 -3.49 -17.27 -46.08
C ARG A 873 -4.57 -18.21 -45.50
N VAL A 874 -4.79 -18.16 -44.19
CA VAL A 874 -5.81 -18.97 -43.51
C VAL A 874 -7.20 -18.42 -43.81
N VAL A 875 -7.99 -19.15 -44.60
CA VAL A 875 -9.32 -18.73 -45.08
C VAL A 875 -10.41 -18.81 -44.00
N ALA A 876 -10.26 -19.68 -42.98
CA ALA A 876 -11.19 -19.82 -41.86
C ALA A 876 -10.44 -19.96 -40.51
N PRO A 877 -9.99 -18.84 -39.89
CA PRO A 877 -9.14 -18.87 -38.71
C PRO A 877 -9.80 -19.55 -37.49
N ALA A 878 -11.10 -19.36 -37.30
CA ALA A 878 -11.84 -19.97 -36.21
C ALA A 878 -11.89 -21.50 -36.32
N VAL A 879 -12.16 -22.02 -37.52
CA VAL A 879 -12.22 -23.47 -37.79
C VAL A 879 -10.83 -24.11 -37.66
N ARG A 880 -9.77 -23.43 -38.13
CA ARG A 880 -8.40 -23.92 -37.95
C ARG A 880 -8.01 -23.93 -36.47
N ARG A 881 -8.33 -22.88 -35.71
CA ARG A 881 -8.08 -22.84 -34.25
C ARG A 881 -8.81 -23.96 -33.52
N GLN A 882 -10.08 -24.20 -33.87
CA GLN A 882 -10.87 -25.26 -33.25
C GLN A 882 -10.31 -26.64 -33.59
N ARG A 883 -10.03 -26.95 -34.87
CA ARG A 883 -9.40 -28.22 -35.27
C ARG A 883 -8.05 -28.45 -34.61
N THR A 884 -7.22 -27.41 -34.50
CA THR A 884 -5.92 -27.52 -33.83
C THR A 884 -6.11 -27.75 -32.34
N ARG A 885 -7.10 -27.12 -31.70
CA ARG A 885 -7.39 -27.34 -30.28
C ARG A 885 -7.93 -28.75 -30.02
N ASP A 886 -8.86 -29.21 -30.85
CA ASP A 886 -9.45 -30.55 -30.74
C ASP A 886 -8.36 -31.62 -31.01
N ALA A 887 -7.52 -31.44 -32.04
CA ALA A 887 -6.39 -32.34 -32.31
C ALA A 887 -5.35 -32.37 -31.16
N ILE A 888 -5.00 -31.22 -30.58
CA ILE A 888 -4.11 -31.18 -29.41
C ILE A 888 -4.76 -31.90 -28.21
N SER A 889 -6.08 -31.76 -28.04
CA SER A 889 -6.82 -32.43 -26.96
C SER A 889 -6.87 -33.94 -27.16
N ASP A 890 -7.07 -34.40 -28.40
CA ASP A 890 -7.07 -35.82 -28.76
C ASP A 890 -5.65 -36.41 -28.59
N ASP A 891 -4.61 -35.73 -29.09
CA ASP A 891 -3.21 -36.15 -28.95
C ASP A 891 -2.78 -36.21 -27.47
N LEU A 892 -3.18 -35.25 -26.64
CA LEU A 892 -2.94 -35.28 -25.19
C LEU A 892 -3.64 -36.46 -24.50
N SER A 893 -4.78 -36.91 -25.02
CA SER A 893 -5.53 -38.04 -24.46
C SER A 893 -4.96 -39.41 -24.86
N GLU A 894 -4.18 -39.45 -25.95
CA GLU A 894 -3.53 -40.65 -26.49
C GLU A 894 -1.99 -40.66 -26.33
N GLU A 895 -1.41 -39.73 -25.57
CA GLU A 895 0.04 -39.57 -25.41
C GLU A 895 0.71 -40.85 -24.86
N PRO A 896 1.60 -41.52 -25.63
CA PRO A 896 2.24 -42.75 -25.20
C PRO A 896 3.29 -42.53 -24.10
N ALA A 897 3.58 -43.59 -23.32
CA ALA A 897 4.66 -43.57 -22.37
C ALA A 897 6.01 -43.30 -23.08
N TRP A 898 6.96 -42.64 -22.41
CA TRP A 898 8.21 -42.17 -23.04
C TRP A 898 9.01 -43.28 -23.77
N ARG A 899 8.93 -44.53 -23.28
CA ARG A 899 9.60 -45.69 -23.90
C ARG A 899 9.00 -46.07 -25.24
N ASP A 900 7.71 -45.86 -25.41
CA ASP A 900 6.99 -46.20 -26.64
C ASP A 900 7.24 -45.16 -27.75
N ARG A 901 7.90 -44.03 -27.43
CA ARG A 901 8.33 -43.01 -28.40
C ARG A 901 9.59 -43.39 -29.18
N PHE A 902 10.36 -44.39 -28.73
CA PHE A 902 11.63 -44.77 -29.34
C PHE A 902 11.56 -46.18 -29.95
N ARG A 903 12.18 -46.36 -31.12
CA ARG A 903 12.38 -47.69 -31.76
C ARG A 903 13.86 -47.92 -32.02
N VAL A 904 14.41 -49.01 -31.49
CA VAL A 904 15.82 -49.39 -31.69
C VAL A 904 15.99 -50.09 -33.05
N ILE A 905 16.87 -49.56 -33.90
CA ILE A 905 17.28 -50.17 -35.17
C ILE A 905 18.78 -50.49 -35.07
N GLY A 906 19.17 -51.77 -35.20
CA GLY A 906 20.58 -52.18 -35.08
C GLY A 906 21.44 -51.73 -36.27
N ARG A 907 22.60 -51.10 -36.00
CA ARG A 907 23.59 -50.66 -37.01
C ARG A 907 24.95 -51.32 -36.73
N LYS A 908 25.66 -51.74 -37.79
CA LYS A 908 27.07 -52.20 -37.73
C LYS A 908 27.97 -50.98 -37.46
N VAL A 909 28.82 -51.04 -36.43
CA VAL A 909 29.80 -49.99 -36.06
C VAL A 909 31.20 -50.44 -36.48
N TRP A 910 31.93 -49.58 -37.20
CA TRP A 910 33.33 -49.77 -37.63
C TRP A 910 34.27 -48.89 -36.78
N ASP A 911 35.59 -49.12 -36.83
CA ASP A 911 36.59 -48.38 -36.05
C ASP A 911 36.46 -46.84 -36.17
N GLY A 912 36.72 -46.14 -35.07
CA GLY A 912 36.52 -44.69 -34.97
C GLY A 912 37.46 -43.88 -35.86
N LYS A 913 36.94 -42.80 -36.47
CA LYS A 913 37.71 -41.89 -37.33
C LYS A 913 38.86 -41.21 -36.57
N ASP A 914 40.03 -41.10 -37.19
CA ASP A 914 41.21 -40.44 -36.61
C ASP A 914 40.93 -38.94 -36.33
N PRO A 915 40.96 -38.50 -35.06
CA PRO A 915 40.73 -37.10 -34.68
C PRO A 915 41.73 -36.12 -35.32
N ALA A 916 42.94 -36.56 -35.67
CA ALA A 916 43.97 -35.73 -36.28
C ALA A 916 43.57 -35.23 -37.68
N VAL A 917 42.72 -35.98 -38.39
CA VAL A 917 42.24 -35.62 -39.73
C VAL A 917 41.40 -34.34 -39.70
N ARG A 918 40.49 -34.22 -38.72
CA ARG A 918 39.66 -33.01 -38.57
C ARG A 918 40.49 -31.80 -38.17
N GLN A 919 41.49 -31.99 -37.30
CA GLN A 919 42.41 -30.94 -36.88
C GLN A 919 43.25 -30.44 -38.06
N PHE A 920 43.80 -31.35 -38.88
CA PHE A 920 44.52 -30.99 -40.10
C PHE A 920 43.68 -30.13 -41.05
N LEU A 921 42.43 -30.51 -41.32
CA LEU A 921 41.55 -29.73 -42.19
C LEU A 921 41.23 -28.35 -41.63
N LEU A 922 41.06 -28.22 -40.30
CA LEU A 922 40.87 -26.93 -39.64
C LEU A 922 42.12 -26.05 -39.80
N GLU A 923 43.33 -26.61 -39.67
CA GLU A 923 44.59 -25.89 -39.85
C GLU A 923 44.83 -25.45 -41.30
N GLN A 924 44.52 -26.31 -42.28
CA GLN A 924 44.77 -26.02 -43.69
C GLN A 924 43.73 -25.08 -44.31
N TYR A 925 42.47 -25.13 -43.87
CA TYR A 925 41.36 -24.41 -44.51
C TYR A 925 40.60 -23.45 -43.59
N ALA A 926 40.94 -23.38 -42.30
CA ALA A 926 40.23 -22.58 -41.29
C ALA A 926 38.70 -22.82 -41.29
N GLY A 927 38.29 -24.06 -41.61
CA GLY A 927 36.89 -24.47 -41.72
C GLY A 927 36.12 -23.87 -42.91
N ARG A 928 36.82 -23.35 -43.92
CA ARG A 928 36.22 -22.91 -45.19
C ARG A 928 36.06 -24.07 -46.17
N CYS A 929 34.95 -24.09 -46.89
CA CYS A 929 34.66 -25.10 -47.90
C CYS A 929 35.69 -25.06 -49.05
N GLN A 930 36.29 -26.21 -49.41
CA GLN A 930 37.25 -26.32 -50.52
C GLN A 930 36.66 -26.04 -51.91
N ILE A 931 35.33 -26.03 -52.05
CA ILE A 931 34.63 -25.79 -53.32
C ILE A 931 34.12 -24.35 -53.41
N CYS A 932 33.39 -23.87 -52.40
CA CYS A 932 32.72 -22.56 -52.45
C CYS A 932 33.23 -21.55 -51.41
N THR A 933 34.21 -21.91 -50.59
CA THR A 933 34.81 -21.11 -49.50
C THR A 933 33.88 -20.71 -48.35
N ALA A 934 32.58 -21.01 -48.44
CA ALA A 934 31.62 -20.72 -47.39
C ALA A 934 31.96 -21.43 -46.07
N SER A 935 31.73 -20.72 -44.98
CA SER A 935 31.77 -21.20 -43.60
C SER A 935 30.90 -20.28 -42.74
N PHE A 936 30.51 -20.74 -41.56
CA PHE A 936 29.86 -19.91 -40.54
C PHE A 936 30.35 -20.30 -39.15
N PRO A 937 30.45 -19.37 -38.20
CA PRO A 937 30.84 -19.70 -36.84
C PRO A 937 29.71 -20.47 -36.15
N LYS A 938 30.09 -21.52 -35.43
CA LYS A 938 29.27 -22.13 -34.39
C LYS A 938 29.08 -21.12 -33.25
N ARG A 939 28.18 -21.43 -32.32
CA ARG A 939 27.93 -20.57 -31.14
C ARG A 939 29.17 -20.32 -30.28
N ASP A 940 30.12 -21.24 -30.29
CA ASP A 940 31.41 -21.13 -29.59
C ASP A 940 32.45 -20.30 -30.38
N GLY A 941 32.07 -19.73 -31.53
CA GLY A 941 32.93 -18.95 -32.41
C GLY A 941 33.80 -19.79 -33.35
N THR A 942 33.82 -21.13 -33.24
CA THR A 942 34.61 -21.99 -34.12
C THR A 942 33.95 -22.17 -35.49
N PRO A 943 34.71 -22.24 -36.60
CA PRO A 943 34.12 -22.38 -37.92
C PRO A 943 33.47 -23.76 -38.11
N TYR A 944 32.27 -23.78 -38.70
CA TYR A 944 31.55 -24.99 -39.05
C TYR A 944 32.00 -25.53 -40.41
N PHE A 945 32.34 -26.82 -40.45
CA PHE A 945 32.54 -27.58 -41.69
C PHE A 945 32.35 -29.09 -41.45
N GLU A 946 32.01 -29.78 -42.53
CA GLU A 946 31.89 -31.23 -42.62
C GLU A 946 33.19 -31.85 -43.15
N VAL A 947 33.52 -33.03 -42.63
CA VAL A 947 34.65 -33.84 -43.12
C VAL A 947 34.07 -34.97 -43.97
N VAL A 948 34.35 -34.92 -45.27
CA VAL A 948 33.87 -35.91 -46.25
C VAL A 948 35.03 -36.78 -46.70
N HIS A 949 34.96 -38.08 -46.42
CA HIS A 949 35.93 -39.06 -46.91
C HIS A 949 35.66 -39.36 -48.40
N LEU A 950 36.69 -39.25 -49.26
CA LEU A 950 36.60 -39.58 -50.68
C LEU A 950 36.43 -41.09 -50.88
N VAL A 951 37.22 -41.88 -50.15
CA VAL A 951 37.04 -43.33 -49.96
C VAL A 951 36.67 -43.58 -48.52
N SER A 952 35.63 -44.38 -48.25
CA SER A 952 35.20 -44.65 -46.88
C SER A 952 36.36 -45.16 -46.01
N HIS A 953 36.63 -44.50 -44.88
CA HIS A 953 37.58 -44.97 -43.86
C HIS A 953 37.34 -46.43 -43.43
N THR A 954 36.10 -46.92 -43.55
CA THR A 954 35.75 -48.32 -43.23
C THR A 954 36.27 -49.33 -44.28
N ALA A 955 36.85 -48.88 -45.38
CA ALA A 955 37.37 -49.75 -46.43
C ALA A 955 38.72 -50.39 -46.03
N ALA A 956 39.59 -49.64 -45.32
CA ALA A 956 40.85 -50.12 -44.78
C ALA A 956 41.41 -49.12 -43.77
N ALA A 957 42.13 -49.57 -42.74
CA ALA A 957 42.65 -48.68 -41.69
C ALA A 957 43.63 -47.60 -42.22
N TRP A 958 44.40 -47.90 -43.26
CA TRP A 958 45.38 -46.95 -43.81
C TRP A 958 44.74 -45.79 -44.61
N VAL A 959 43.47 -45.92 -45.03
CA VAL A 959 42.79 -44.88 -45.80
C VAL A 959 42.21 -43.76 -44.94
N ASP A 960 42.20 -43.90 -43.60
CA ASP A 960 41.76 -42.86 -42.68
C ASP A 960 42.87 -41.85 -42.41
N ARG A 961 43.23 -41.08 -43.43
CA ARG A 961 44.27 -40.05 -43.40
C ARG A 961 43.77 -38.76 -44.05
N ALA A 962 44.42 -37.66 -43.72
CA ALA A 962 44.07 -36.32 -44.19
C ALA A 962 43.87 -36.27 -45.72
N GLY A 963 44.81 -36.81 -46.51
CA GLY A 963 44.74 -36.83 -47.98
C GLY A 963 43.45 -37.39 -48.57
N ASN A 964 42.78 -38.33 -47.89
CA ASN A 964 41.53 -38.96 -48.35
C ASN A 964 40.27 -38.21 -47.88
N THR A 965 40.38 -36.96 -47.41
CA THR A 965 39.25 -36.21 -46.87
C THR A 965 39.10 -34.81 -47.45
N LEU A 966 37.88 -34.29 -47.41
CA LEU A 966 37.52 -32.94 -47.83
C LEU A 966 36.88 -32.15 -46.68
N CYS A 967 37.20 -30.86 -46.62
CA CYS A 967 36.57 -29.84 -45.79
C CYS A 967 35.50 -29.11 -46.61
N LEU A 968 34.21 -29.39 -46.35
CA LEU A 968 33.08 -28.84 -47.11
C LEU A 968 32.03 -28.18 -46.20
N CYS A 969 31.31 -27.18 -46.72
CA CYS A 969 30.12 -26.66 -46.03
C CYS A 969 28.93 -27.63 -46.17
N PRO A 970 27.89 -27.54 -45.32
CA PRO A 970 26.75 -28.47 -45.36
C PRO A 970 26.14 -28.64 -46.76
N THR A 971 25.99 -27.54 -47.51
CA THR A 971 25.41 -27.56 -48.85
C THR A 971 26.28 -28.30 -49.85
N CYS A 972 27.60 -28.05 -49.86
CA CYS A 972 28.53 -28.76 -50.74
C CYS A 972 28.68 -30.23 -50.33
N THR A 973 28.64 -30.54 -49.03
CA THR A 973 28.61 -31.92 -48.53
C THR A 973 27.40 -32.68 -49.02
N SER A 974 26.19 -32.12 -48.87
CA SER A 974 24.98 -32.76 -49.38
C SER A 974 25.00 -32.92 -50.90
N LYS A 975 25.50 -31.92 -51.65
CA LYS A 975 25.69 -32.03 -53.11
C LYS A 975 26.69 -33.13 -53.47
N PHE A 976 27.78 -33.27 -52.72
CA PHE A 976 28.84 -34.25 -52.98
C PHE A 976 28.41 -35.68 -52.63
N LEU A 977 27.68 -35.88 -51.52
CA LEU A 977 27.23 -37.19 -51.04
C LEU A 977 25.96 -37.70 -51.73
N HIS A 978 25.06 -36.80 -52.13
CA HIS A 978 23.73 -37.17 -52.66
C HIS A 978 23.47 -36.67 -54.08
N GLY A 979 24.30 -35.78 -54.62
CA GLY A 979 24.22 -35.29 -55.99
C GLY A 979 25.15 -36.04 -56.95
N GLN A 980 25.07 -35.71 -58.24
CA GLN A 980 25.90 -36.32 -59.29
C GLN A 980 27.32 -35.73 -59.29
N VAL A 981 28.35 -36.57 -59.25
CA VAL A 981 29.77 -36.17 -59.28
C VAL A 981 30.47 -36.86 -60.45
N GLU A 982 31.14 -36.11 -61.32
CA GLU A 982 31.84 -36.64 -62.50
C GLU A 982 33.23 -36.01 -62.65
N SER A 983 34.26 -36.81 -62.91
CA SER A 983 35.63 -36.35 -63.18
C SER A 983 36.35 -37.39 -64.04
N GLY A 984 36.41 -37.17 -65.35
CA GLY A 984 36.91 -38.18 -66.30
C GLY A 984 38.41 -38.49 -66.20
N ASP A 985 39.19 -37.62 -65.56
CA ASP A 985 40.65 -37.59 -65.56
C ASP A 985 41.27 -37.36 -64.16
N LEU A 986 40.51 -37.59 -63.07
CA LEU A 986 40.92 -37.21 -61.71
C LEU A 986 42.24 -37.84 -61.25
N LEU A 987 42.45 -39.13 -61.51
CA LEU A 987 43.69 -39.82 -61.10
C LEU A 987 44.91 -39.27 -61.86
N GLU A 988 44.72 -38.91 -63.13
CA GLU A 988 45.75 -38.28 -63.94
C GLU A 988 46.06 -36.87 -63.44
N GLN A 989 45.03 -36.07 -63.10
CA GLN A 989 45.20 -34.76 -62.45
C GLN A 989 46.01 -34.85 -61.15
N ILE A 990 45.81 -35.89 -60.34
CA ILE A 990 46.54 -36.10 -59.07
C ILE A 990 47.99 -36.54 -59.33
N GLN A 991 48.21 -37.52 -60.21
CA GLN A 991 49.55 -38.09 -60.46
C GLN A 991 50.48 -37.14 -61.23
N GLN A 992 49.94 -36.31 -62.11
CA GLN A 992 50.73 -35.32 -62.88
C GLN A 992 50.96 -34.01 -62.13
N TRP A 993 50.24 -33.79 -61.02
CA TRP A 993 50.42 -32.60 -60.20
C TRP A 993 51.84 -32.56 -59.62
N LYS A 994 52.43 -31.37 -59.63
CA LYS A 994 53.76 -31.09 -59.09
C LYS A 994 53.64 -29.90 -58.15
N THR A 995 54.42 -29.91 -57.08
CA THR A 995 54.53 -28.75 -56.20
C THR A 995 55.14 -27.56 -56.95
N ILE A 996 54.95 -26.35 -56.42
CA ILE A 996 55.58 -25.13 -56.95
C ILE A 996 57.11 -25.28 -56.95
N ALA A 997 57.68 -25.95 -55.93
CA ALA A 997 59.11 -26.24 -55.85
C ALA A 997 59.60 -27.19 -56.96
N GLU A 998 58.73 -28.03 -57.52
CA GLU A 998 59.00 -28.97 -58.62
C GLU A 998 58.63 -28.39 -60.01
N GLY A 999 58.21 -27.11 -60.06
CA GLY A 999 57.86 -26.39 -61.28
C GLY A 999 56.41 -26.57 -61.75
N GLY A 1000 55.50 -26.96 -60.88
CA GLY A 1000 54.06 -27.04 -61.17
C GLY A 1000 53.31 -25.72 -61.01
N GLU A 1001 52.14 -25.59 -61.65
CA GLU A 1001 51.24 -24.45 -61.52
C GLU A 1001 49.87 -24.87 -60.96
N GLY A 1002 49.51 -24.38 -59.77
CA GLY A 1002 48.17 -24.50 -59.17
C GLY A 1002 47.89 -25.77 -58.38
N ASN A 1003 47.02 -25.67 -57.36
CA ASN A 1003 46.74 -26.74 -56.38
C ASN A 1003 45.25 -27.15 -56.39
N GLY A 1004 44.59 -27.22 -57.55
CA GLY A 1004 43.15 -27.46 -57.65
C GLY A 1004 42.79 -28.59 -58.59
N LEU A 1005 41.88 -29.47 -58.16
CA LEU A 1005 41.35 -30.58 -58.97
C LEU A 1005 39.99 -30.18 -59.57
N ARG A 1006 39.78 -30.42 -60.88
CA ARG A 1006 38.55 -30.06 -61.60
C ARG A 1006 37.59 -31.24 -61.66
N ILE A 1007 36.35 -31.00 -61.25
CA ILE A 1007 35.25 -31.99 -61.29
C ILE A 1007 33.95 -31.32 -61.75
N GLN A 1008 32.94 -32.09 -62.16
CA GLN A 1008 31.56 -31.62 -62.27
C GLN A 1008 30.74 -32.07 -61.06
N LEU A 1009 30.03 -31.14 -60.42
CA LEU A 1009 29.16 -31.39 -59.27
C LEU A 1009 27.74 -30.91 -59.60
N CYS A 1010 26.78 -31.84 -59.59
CA CYS A 1010 25.39 -31.64 -60.02
C CYS A 1010 25.28 -30.94 -61.39
N GLY A 1011 26.11 -31.35 -62.36
CA GLY A 1011 26.14 -30.80 -63.72
C GLY A 1011 26.82 -29.43 -63.87
N SER A 1012 27.41 -28.88 -62.81
CA SER A 1012 28.18 -27.63 -62.86
C SER A 1012 29.68 -27.90 -62.70
N PRO A 1013 30.57 -27.36 -63.55
CA PRO A 1013 32.01 -27.50 -63.37
C PRO A 1013 32.48 -26.71 -62.14
N VAL A 1014 33.22 -27.37 -61.26
CA VAL A 1014 33.78 -26.79 -60.03
C VAL A 1014 35.25 -27.19 -59.87
N VAL A 1015 36.00 -26.37 -59.14
CA VAL A 1015 37.39 -26.66 -58.77
C VAL A 1015 37.45 -26.91 -57.27
N VAL A 1016 37.96 -28.08 -56.88
CA VAL A 1016 38.26 -28.39 -55.47
C VAL A 1016 39.65 -27.84 -55.16
N SER A 1017 39.73 -26.85 -54.29
CA SER A 1017 40.99 -26.19 -53.95
C SER A 1017 41.73 -26.94 -52.84
N TYR A 1018 43.00 -27.29 -53.08
CA TYR A 1018 43.88 -27.95 -52.13
C TYR A 1018 45.05 -27.05 -51.68
N THR A 1019 45.60 -27.32 -50.48
CA THR A 1019 46.94 -26.85 -50.12
C THR A 1019 47.97 -27.84 -50.67
N GLU A 1020 49.21 -27.41 -50.93
CA GLU A 1020 50.25 -28.32 -51.48
C GLU A 1020 50.46 -29.54 -50.57
N LYS A 1021 50.48 -29.33 -49.25
CA LYS A 1021 50.63 -30.41 -48.26
C LYS A 1021 49.49 -31.43 -48.36
N HIS A 1022 48.25 -30.96 -48.50
CA HIS A 1022 47.09 -31.84 -48.56
C HIS A 1022 47.01 -32.62 -49.89
N LEU A 1023 47.34 -31.97 -51.02
CA LEU A 1023 47.34 -32.64 -52.32
C LEU A 1023 48.52 -33.62 -52.47
N LEU A 1024 49.67 -33.33 -51.84
CA LEU A 1024 50.80 -34.24 -51.77
C LEU A 1024 50.47 -35.50 -50.96
N ASP A 1025 49.78 -35.36 -49.82
CA ASP A 1025 49.30 -36.51 -49.04
C ASP A 1025 48.35 -37.39 -49.87
N LEU A 1026 47.41 -36.77 -50.62
CA LEU A 1026 46.51 -37.49 -51.53
C LEU A 1026 47.29 -38.15 -52.69
N GLN A 1027 48.28 -37.47 -53.26
CA GLN A 1027 49.11 -38.01 -54.34
C GLN A 1027 49.88 -39.25 -53.86
N GLU A 1028 50.49 -39.20 -52.68
CA GLU A 1028 51.26 -40.33 -52.15
C GLU A 1028 50.37 -41.54 -51.83
N MET A 1029 49.13 -41.31 -51.39
CA MET A 1029 48.14 -42.37 -51.21
C MET A 1029 47.73 -43.05 -52.52
N THR A 1030 48.01 -42.43 -53.68
CA THR A 1030 47.74 -43.00 -55.01
C THR A 1030 48.98 -43.57 -55.71
N ARG A 1031 50.17 -43.50 -55.08
CA ARG A 1031 51.39 -44.15 -55.60
C ARG A 1031 51.43 -45.62 -55.19
N THR A 1032 51.50 -46.51 -56.18
CA THR A 1032 51.75 -47.94 -55.97
C THR A 1032 53.25 -48.22 -56.07
N ASP A 1033 53.94 -48.32 -54.95
CA ASP A 1033 55.33 -48.80 -54.91
C ASP A 1033 55.39 -50.32 -54.67
N GLU A 1034 56.06 -51.01 -55.59
CA GLU A 1034 56.33 -52.46 -55.59
C GLU A 1034 57.35 -52.84 -54.50
N ALA A 1035 56.96 -52.93 -53.24
CA ALA A 1035 57.73 -53.70 -52.25
C ALA A 1035 56.88 -54.13 -51.06
N THR A 1036 57.02 -55.41 -50.70
CA THR A 1036 56.54 -56.07 -49.47
C THR A 1036 55.05 -56.41 -49.38
N VAL A 1037 54.69 -57.52 -50.03
CA VAL A 1037 53.67 -58.45 -49.51
C VAL A 1037 54.42 -59.62 -48.87
N PRO A 1038 53.98 -60.14 -47.71
CA PRO A 1038 53.81 -61.59 -47.67
C PRO A 1038 52.49 -62.03 -47.01
N GLY A 1039 51.66 -62.68 -47.83
CA GLY A 1039 50.88 -63.90 -47.56
C GLY A 1039 50.03 -64.03 -46.29
N THR A 1040 48.71 -63.99 -46.49
CA THR A 1040 47.84 -65.18 -46.37
C THR A 1040 46.80 -65.17 -47.47
#